data_AF-A0A957USG7-F1
#
_entry.id   AF-A0A957USG7-F1
#
_cell.length_a   1.000
_cell.length_b   1.000
_cell.length_c   1.000
_cell.angle_alpha   90.00
_cell.angle_beta   90.00
_cell.angle_gamma   90.00
#
_symmetry.space_group_name_H-M   'P 1'
#
loop_
_entity.id
_entity.type
_entity.pdbx_description
1 polymer ?
#
loop_
_entity_poly.entity_id
_entity_poly.type
_entity_poly.pdbx_seq_one_letter_code
_entity_poly.pdbx_strand_id
1 'polypeptide(L)'
;MSETNFFKAGGTLSPESPSYVKRDADSILLNLVRRGELCYVLNTRQMGKSSLMVQTMYQLGRQDEIIHPVKLDLSQLSRSPIEQWYYSLAALVVVGLKLPFGLLEWWNQHEKLDPAVRFVQFLRNAVLTAIDGQVAIFIDEIDSLINHEFADDFLAAIRSMYNERATDKEFSRITFVLLGTAAPHDLIRDHTRTPFNVGRRINLNDLRIEDAEKLVSGLPGHDRTILERIFYWTNGHPYLTQKLGEVISESSIGALTNDQIDEQVQKLFLTESALVEEVNFDFIQNRILQNIQKNQLLTLYRKIYRNRQKIQNDEQSLLHSELKIVGLVRADEDGNLTIRNRIYEQVFDLAWVNEHLPTNWWRVTTYITLVSSFILLTLFIMYSQRSIPQPDINLPSAVRTNYPPDIDGRLDDLTWKNIQPLIFAQHPANNDSSTASVRLVWDDNYLYAAFDVNDTQVEQSSETPWDGDSVSIVIDYGDHVQEYRHSLKGIDLADRRGQPPGYSVHKLKGSSSFDDPSDIDLGYTVEFRIPWELSPVIGTPINIDLVSVDHDRNPGGKFNDAATFFSKLSWDADQNVDTAQRQIVLSNECESAYFVSPQGTEHRHLASNFRVPDTIPISWEPADCPMIVQLYQDNKLTHQYSSVMSGTDVYIAEAGSGETEIKIWKSGSYLQADTMWLWVE
;
A
#
# COMPACT_ATOMS: atom_id res chain seq x y z
N MET A 1 36.42 -2.84 -56.89
CA MET A 1 37.03 -2.68 -55.55
C MET A 1 35.87 -2.47 -54.61
N SER A 2 35.59 -3.40 -53.69
CA SER A 2 34.50 -3.26 -52.74
C SER A 2 34.73 -2.00 -51.92
N GLU A 3 33.76 -1.08 -51.93
CA GLU A 3 33.76 0.10 -51.06
C GLU A 3 34.02 -0.36 -49.63
N THR A 4 35.05 0.18 -49.00
CA THR A 4 35.31 -0.08 -47.59
C THR A 4 34.31 0.78 -46.82
N ASN A 5 33.30 0.16 -46.19
CA ASN A 5 32.39 0.85 -45.28
C ASN A 5 33.21 1.65 -44.26
N PHE A 6 32.98 2.96 -44.20
CA PHE A 6 33.70 3.87 -43.30
C PHE A 6 33.44 3.50 -41.84
N PHE A 7 32.17 3.31 -41.49
CA PHE A 7 31.73 2.78 -40.21
C PHE A 7 31.85 1.26 -40.20
N LYS A 8 32.09 0.70 -39.03
CA LYS A 8 32.15 -0.75 -38.86
C LYS A 8 31.49 -1.13 -37.54
N ALA A 9 30.27 -1.64 -37.61
CA ALA A 9 29.59 -2.18 -36.44
C ALA A 9 30.16 -3.56 -36.06
N GLY A 10 30.75 -3.62 -34.87
CA GLY A 10 31.19 -4.87 -34.26
C GLY A 10 32.57 -5.34 -34.70
N GLY A 11 33.08 -6.31 -33.93
CA GLY A 11 34.45 -6.76 -34.04
C GLY A 11 35.47 -5.68 -33.66
N THR A 12 36.74 -5.95 -33.98
CA THR A 12 37.84 -5.03 -33.69
C THR A 12 38.07 -4.07 -34.86
N LEU A 13 38.16 -2.78 -34.58
CA LEU A 13 38.60 -1.76 -35.54
C LEU A 13 40.12 -1.89 -35.74
N SER A 14 40.55 -1.94 -37.00
CA SER A 14 41.98 -2.01 -37.33
C SER A 14 42.70 -0.70 -36.97
N PRO A 15 44.04 -0.72 -36.83
CA PRO A 15 44.83 0.49 -36.56
C PRO A 15 44.58 1.62 -37.55
N GLU A 16 44.28 1.25 -38.79
CA GLU A 16 44.10 2.13 -39.95
C GLU A 16 42.63 2.49 -40.20
N SER A 17 41.70 2.00 -39.37
CA SER A 17 40.27 2.28 -39.54
C SER A 17 40.00 3.79 -39.39
N PRO A 18 39.44 4.45 -40.43
CA PRO A 18 39.24 5.90 -40.41
C PRO A 18 38.22 6.33 -39.34
N SER A 19 37.31 5.43 -38.97
CA SER A 19 36.28 5.63 -37.95
C SER A 19 36.74 5.34 -36.51
N TYR A 20 37.98 4.89 -36.27
CA TYR A 20 38.46 4.61 -34.90
C TYR A 20 38.68 5.90 -34.08
N VAL A 21 37.78 6.32 -33.21
CA VAL A 21 37.96 7.52 -32.37
C VAL A 21 38.98 7.30 -31.24
N LYS A 22 40.05 8.11 -31.21
CA LYS A 22 41.06 8.08 -30.14
C LYS A 22 40.48 8.68 -28.87
N ARG A 23 40.81 8.08 -27.72
CA ARG A 23 40.41 8.52 -26.38
C ARG A 23 41.64 8.76 -25.51
N ASP A 24 41.44 9.38 -24.36
CA ASP A 24 42.51 9.58 -23.36
C ASP A 24 43.17 8.22 -22.98
N ALA A 25 42.36 7.17 -22.89
CA ALA A 25 42.78 5.80 -22.60
C ALA A 25 43.87 5.25 -23.56
N ASP A 26 43.86 5.66 -24.84
CA ASP A 26 44.88 5.26 -25.82
C ASP A 26 46.27 5.70 -25.39
N SER A 27 46.40 6.98 -25.04
CA SER A 27 47.68 7.55 -24.62
C SER A 27 48.11 7.04 -23.24
N ILE A 28 47.15 6.86 -22.32
CA ILE A 28 47.41 6.39 -20.97
C ILE A 28 47.93 4.95 -21.00
N LEU A 29 47.24 4.04 -21.69
CA LEU A 29 47.63 2.65 -21.78
C LEU A 29 49.01 2.50 -22.44
N LEU A 30 49.23 3.16 -23.58
CA LEU A 30 50.52 3.13 -24.28
C LEU A 30 51.68 3.56 -23.36
N ASN A 31 51.52 4.69 -22.66
CA ASN A 31 52.55 5.23 -21.79
C ASN A 31 52.81 4.36 -20.56
N LEU A 32 51.79 3.70 -20.01
CA LEU A 32 51.95 2.78 -18.88
C LEU A 32 52.64 1.48 -19.31
N VAL A 33 52.29 0.94 -20.49
CA VAL A 33 52.97 -0.24 -21.04
C VAL A 33 54.46 0.04 -21.29
N ARG A 34 54.81 1.21 -21.83
CA ARG A 34 56.22 1.64 -21.99
C ARG A 34 57.00 1.72 -20.68
N ARG A 35 56.32 1.97 -19.56
CA ARG A 35 56.92 2.00 -18.21
C ARG A 35 56.94 0.62 -17.54
N GLY A 36 56.40 -0.39 -18.20
CA GLY A 36 56.27 -1.73 -17.68
C GLY A 36 55.15 -1.92 -16.67
N GLU A 37 54.21 -0.99 -16.53
CA GLU A 37 53.16 -1.08 -15.50
C GLU A 37 52.14 -2.19 -15.82
N LEU A 38 51.73 -2.95 -14.81
CA LEU A 38 50.63 -3.90 -14.93
C LEU A 38 49.33 -3.12 -15.14
N CYS A 39 48.65 -3.31 -16.27
CA CYS A 39 47.44 -2.56 -16.62
C CYS A 39 46.23 -3.48 -16.74
N TYR A 40 45.03 -2.94 -16.49
CA TYR A 40 43.79 -3.66 -16.79
C TYR A 40 42.68 -2.77 -17.32
N VAL A 41 41.95 -3.28 -18.31
CA VAL A 41 40.81 -2.64 -18.97
C VAL A 41 39.58 -3.52 -18.76
N LEU A 42 38.97 -3.40 -17.58
CA LEU A 42 37.75 -4.12 -17.23
C LEU A 42 36.55 -3.20 -17.41
N ASN A 43 35.75 -3.49 -18.44
CA ASN A 43 34.64 -2.65 -18.84
C ASN A 43 33.57 -3.46 -19.60
N THR A 44 32.43 -2.82 -19.86
CA THR A 44 31.30 -3.42 -20.58
C THR A 44 31.69 -3.93 -21.96
N ARG A 45 30.88 -4.83 -22.50
CA ARG A 45 31.00 -5.26 -23.89
C ARG A 45 30.86 -4.06 -24.82
N GLN A 46 31.43 -4.21 -26.02
CA GLN A 46 31.22 -3.25 -27.10
C GLN A 46 31.73 -1.81 -26.86
N MET A 47 32.65 -1.63 -25.91
CA MET A 47 33.34 -0.35 -25.60
C MET A 47 34.63 -0.11 -26.38
N GLY A 48 34.98 -1.01 -27.30
CA GLY A 48 36.22 -0.92 -28.08
C GLY A 48 37.48 -1.31 -27.31
N LYS A 49 37.38 -2.23 -26.33
CA LYS A 49 38.54 -2.78 -25.59
C LYS A 49 39.58 -3.40 -26.52
N SER A 50 39.15 -4.33 -27.38
CA SER A 50 40.05 -5.00 -28.33
C SER A 50 40.59 -4.03 -29.39
N SER A 51 39.83 -2.98 -29.73
CA SER A 51 40.31 -1.91 -30.64
C SER A 51 41.41 -1.08 -29.98
N LEU A 52 41.24 -0.68 -28.72
CA LEU A 52 42.28 -0.03 -27.91
C LEU A 52 43.55 -0.89 -27.81
N MET A 53 43.40 -2.19 -27.56
CA MET A 53 44.52 -3.13 -27.51
C MET A 53 45.27 -3.17 -28.84
N VAL A 54 44.57 -3.42 -29.95
CA VAL A 54 45.20 -3.53 -31.27
C VAL A 54 45.88 -2.22 -31.68
N GLN A 55 45.29 -1.06 -31.37
CA GLN A 55 45.89 0.25 -31.57
C GLN A 55 47.17 0.43 -30.75
N THR A 56 47.15 0.01 -29.48
CA THR A 56 48.32 0.08 -28.59
C THR A 56 49.43 -0.83 -29.10
N MET A 57 49.12 -2.09 -29.42
CA MET A 57 50.08 -3.04 -29.96
C MET A 57 50.70 -2.54 -31.28
N TYR A 58 49.89 -1.95 -32.16
CA TYR A 58 50.38 -1.38 -33.41
C TYR A 58 51.35 -0.22 -33.18
N GLN A 59 51.05 0.66 -32.23
CA GLN A 59 51.93 1.78 -31.90
C GLN A 59 53.24 1.30 -31.27
N LEU A 60 53.19 0.34 -30.35
CA LEU A 60 54.39 -0.29 -29.78
C LEU A 60 55.23 -0.93 -30.89
N GLY A 61 54.64 -1.74 -31.76
CA GLY A 61 55.37 -2.45 -32.81
C GLY A 61 55.95 -1.54 -33.92
N ARG A 62 55.43 -0.33 -34.13
CA ARG A 62 55.99 0.64 -35.11
C ARG A 62 56.94 1.65 -34.50
N GLN A 63 56.71 2.07 -33.26
CA GLN A 63 57.43 3.20 -32.65
C GLN A 63 58.48 2.75 -31.63
N ASP A 64 58.37 1.53 -31.10
CA ASP A 64 59.22 1.02 -30.03
C ASP A 64 59.85 -0.31 -30.46
N GLU A 65 60.99 -0.27 -31.15
CA GLU A 65 61.72 -1.48 -31.60
C GLU A 65 62.16 -2.40 -30.44
N ILE A 66 62.13 -1.88 -29.21
CA ILE A 66 62.52 -2.59 -27.98
C ILE A 66 61.34 -3.38 -27.38
N ILE A 67 60.09 -3.04 -27.69
CA ILE A 67 58.91 -3.66 -27.07
C ILE A 67 58.24 -4.61 -28.05
N HIS A 68 58.13 -5.88 -27.65
CA HIS A 68 57.53 -6.97 -28.42
C HIS A 68 56.13 -7.28 -27.87
N PRO A 69 55.05 -6.71 -28.46
CA PRO A 69 53.70 -6.98 -28.01
C PRO A 69 53.19 -8.35 -28.51
N VAL A 70 52.47 -9.08 -27.66
CA VAL A 70 51.77 -10.31 -28.02
C VAL A 70 50.35 -10.30 -27.48
N LYS A 71 49.39 -10.70 -28.30
CA LYS A 71 48.01 -10.92 -27.90
C LYS A 71 47.82 -12.39 -27.54
N LEU A 72 47.25 -12.65 -26.36
CA LEU A 72 46.73 -13.93 -25.93
C LEU A 72 45.21 -13.79 -25.77
N ASP A 73 44.46 -14.52 -26.58
CA ASP A 73 42.99 -14.52 -26.51
C ASP A 73 42.54 -15.74 -25.71
N LEU A 74 42.07 -15.54 -24.48
CA LEU A 74 41.72 -16.68 -23.63
C LEU A 74 40.47 -17.41 -24.12
N SER A 75 39.64 -16.78 -24.95
CA SER A 75 38.49 -17.45 -25.56
C SER A 75 38.88 -18.56 -26.55
N GLN A 76 40.12 -18.55 -27.06
CA GLN A 76 40.67 -19.60 -27.92
C GLN A 76 41.06 -20.85 -27.12
N LEU A 77 41.18 -20.74 -25.80
CA LEU A 77 41.50 -21.85 -24.94
C LEU A 77 40.20 -22.59 -24.59
N SER A 78 40.12 -23.86 -24.96
CA SER A 78 39.00 -24.72 -24.57
C SER A 78 38.99 -24.95 -23.06
N ARG A 79 37.87 -25.48 -22.52
CA ARG A 79 37.78 -26.01 -21.15
C ARG A 79 38.58 -27.30 -20.99
N SER A 80 39.87 -27.24 -21.28
CA SER A 80 40.81 -28.33 -21.17
C SER A 80 41.29 -28.48 -19.73
N PRO A 81 41.81 -29.67 -19.36
CA PRO A 81 42.55 -29.84 -18.12
C PRO A 81 43.66 -28.79 -17.96
N ILE A 82 43.94 -28.39 -16.71
CA ILE A 82 44.86 -27.29 -16.37
C ILE A 82 46.22 -27.38 -17.09
N GLU A 83 46.83 -28.56 -17.17
CA GLU A 83 48.10 -28.79 -17.87
C GLU A 83 48.04 -28.44 -19.36
N GLN A 84 46.99 -28.93 -20.04
CA GLN A 84 46.79 -28.64 -21.46
C GLN A 84 46.45 -27.16 -21.69
N TRP A 85 45.74 -26.54 -20.74
CA TRP A 85 45.42 -25.12 -20.79
C TRP A 85 46.68 -24.26 -20.74
N TYR A 86 47.57 -24.49 -19.77
CA TYR A 86 48.84 -23.76 -19.66
C TYR A 86 49.79 -24.04 -20.83
N TYR A 87 49.85 -25.28 -21.32
CA TYR A 87 50.61 -25.60 -22.53
C TYR A 87 50.10 -24.81 -23.74
N SER A 88 48.78 -24.75 -23.93
CA SER A 88 48.16 -24.00 -25.02
C SER A 88 48.40 -22.50 -24.89
N LEU A 89 48.36 -21.96 -23.66
CA LEU A 89 48.72 -20.58 -23.38
C LEU A 89 50.18 -20.28 -23.75
N ALA A 90 51.12 -21.15 -23.35
CA ALA A 90 52.53 -21.03 -23.74
C ALA A 90 52.71 -21.12 -25.27
N ALA A 91 51.93 -21.98 -25.94
CA ALA A 91 51.94 -22.08 -27.40
C ALA A 91 51.50 -20.78 -28.07
N LEU A 92 50.46 -20.12 -27.55
CA LEU A 92 50.03 -18.81 -28.04
C LEU A 92 51.13 -17.75 -27.90
N VAL A 93 51.91 -17.78 -26.80
CA VAL A 93 53.07 -16.90 -26.61
C VAL A 93 54.15 -17.17 -27.66
N VAL A 94 54.53 -18.45 -27.86
CA VAL A 94 55.54 -18.84 -28.86
C VAL A 94 55.14 -18.39 -30.27
N VAL A 95 53.90 -18.66 -30.66
CA VAL A 95 53.37 -18.30 -31.97
C VAL A 95 53.30 -16.79 -32.14
N GLY A 96 52.75 -16.08 -31.14
CA GLY A 96 52.54 -14.64 -31.20
C GLY A 96 53.83 -13.84 -31.24
N LEU A 97 54.86 -14.30 -30.54
CA LEU A 97 56.21 -13.70 -30.55
C LEU A 97 57.12 -14.28 -31.63
N LYS A 98 56.64 -15.24 -32.43
CA LYS A 98 57.41 -15.92 -33.49
C LYS A 98 58.74 -16.50 -32.99
N LEU A 99 58.73 -17.10 -31.80
CA LEU A 99 59.95 -17.65 -31.19
C LEU A 99 60.41 -18.90 -31.94
N PRO A 100 61.71 -19.04 -32.29
CA PRO A 100 62.26 -20.24 -32.88
C PRO A 100 62.48 -21.33 -31.80
N PHE A 101 61.41 -21.73 -31.13
CA PHE A 101 61.47 -22.48 -29.87
C PHE A 101 60.64 -23.77 -29.92
N GLY A 102 61.27 -24.90 -29.56
CA GLY A 102 60.62 -26.20 -29.43
C GLY A 102 59.85 -26.32 -28.12
N LEU A 103 58.62 -25.79 -28.07
CA LEU A 103 57.82 -25.74 -26.84
C LEU A 103 57.60 -27.11 -26.19
N LEU A 104 57.29 -28.14 -26.99
CA LEU A 104 56.98 -29.48 -26.48
C LEU A 104 58.14 -30.06 -25.66
N GLU A 105 59.37 -29.95 -26.17
CA GLU A 105 60.56 -30.50 -25.52
C GLU A 105 60.84 -29.76 -24.22
N TRP A 106 60.81 -28.42 -24.24
CA TRP A 106 61.03 -27.63 -23.04
C TRP A 106 59.95 -27.88 -21.97
N TRP A 107 58.68 -27.97 -22.37
CA TRP A 107 57.57 -28.18 -21.45
C TRP A 107 57.66 -29.55 -20.76
N ASN A 108 57.99 -30.61 -21.51
CA ASN A 108 58.16 -31.96 -20.98
C ASN A 108 59.37 -32.07 -20.04
N GLN A 109 60.48 -31.38 -20.31
CA GLN A 109 61.63 -31.35 -19.39
C GLN A 109 61.28 -30.76 -18.01
N HIS A 110 60.22 -29.96 -17.93
CA HIS A 110 59.76 -29.30 -16.70
C HIS A 110 58.44 -29.87 -16.17
N GLU A 111 58.03 -31.07 -16.60
CA GLU A 111 56.73 -31.70 -16.26
C GLU A 111 56.48 -31.88 -14.75
N LYS A 112 57.53 -31.83 -13.93
CA LYS A 112 57.45 -31.97 -12.47
C LYS A 112 57.06 -30.67 -11.76
N LEU A 113 57.15 -29.53 -12.43
CA LEU A 113 56.71 -28.25 -11.88
C LEU A 113 55.19 -28.14 -11.95
N ASP A 114 54.57 -27.48 -10.98
CA ASP A 114 53.16 -27.08 -11.08
C ASP A 114 52.92 -26.26 -12.37
N PRO A 115 51.79 -26.45 -13.09
CA PRO A 115 51.51 -25.75 -14.35
C PRO A 115 51.73 -24.23 -14.32
N ALA A 116 51.30 -23.55 -13.25
CA ALA A 116 51.42 -22.10 -13.14
C ALA A 116 52.89 -21.70 -12.96
N VAL A 117 53.62 -22.41 -12.11
CA VAL A 117 55.06 -22.22 -11.90
C VAL A 117 55.85 -22.51 -13.18
N ARG A 118 55.48 -23.58 -13.89
CA ARG A 118 56.10 -23.95 -15.17
C ARG A 118 55.91 -22.85 -16.21
N PHE A 119 54.73 -22.24 -16.28
CA PHE A 119 54.46 -21.10 -17.16
C PHE A 119 55.30 -19.86 -16.79
N VAL A 120 55.44 -19.54 -15.50
CA VAL A 120 56.32 -18.44 -15.05
C VAL A 120 57.77 -18.70 -15.45
N GLN A 121 58.28 -19.92 -15.23
CA GLN A 121 59.63 -20.30 -15.63
C GLN A 121 59.82 -20.30 -17.15
N PHE A 122 58.78 -20.65 -17.91
CA PHE A 122 58.78 -20.56 -19.37
C PHE A 122 58.97 -19.11 -19.84
N LEU A 123 58.14 -18.20 -19.32
CA LEU A 123 58.27 -16.78 -19.65
C LEU A 123 59.65 -16.23 -19.27
N ARG A 124 60.13 -16.56 -18.07
CA ARG A 124 61.39 -16.05 -17.55
C ARG A 124 62.63 -16.62 -18.26
N ASN A 125 62.71 -17.94 -18.44
CA ASN A 125 63.96 -18.60 -18.86
C ASN A 125 63.99 -18.96 -20.34
N ALA A 126 62.83 -19.06 -21.02
CA ALA A 126 62.76 -19.29 -22.45
C ALA A 126 62.44 -18.01 -23.22
N VAL A 127 61.33 -17.33 -22.89
CA VAL A 127 60.86 -16.18 -23.67
C VAL A 127 61.80 -14.98 -23.54
N LEU A 128 62.15 -14.57 -22.32
CA LEU A 128 63.05 -13.42 -22.10
C LEU A 128 64.51 -13.68 -22.51
N THR A 129 64.92 -14.94 -22.64
CA THR A 129 66.23 -15.33 -23.18
C THR A 129 66.25 -15.24 -24.70
N ALA A 130 65.13 -15.56 -25.35
CA ALA A 130 65.02 -15.58 -26.81
C ALA A 130 64.77 -14.19 -27.43
N ILE A 131 64.26 -13.24 -26.65
CA ILE A 131 63.97 -11.88 -27.09
C ILE A 131 64.96 -10.93 -26.44
N ASP A 132 65.54 -10.02 -27.21
CA ASP A 132 66.22 -8.83 -26.68
C ASP A 132 65.22 -7.67 -26.61
N GLY A 133 65.09 -7.04 -25.45
CA GLY A 133 64.07 -6.02 -25.15
C GLY A 133 62.94 -6.44 -24.20
N GLN A 134 61.83 -5.71 -24.21
CA GLN A 134 60.65 -5.94 -23.36
C GLN A 134 59.58 -6.74 -24.09
N VAL A 135 58.79 -7.52 -23.36
CA VAL A 135 57.65 -8.28 -23.86
C VAL A 135 56.38 -7.73 -23.21
N ALA A 136 55.43 -7.27 -24.02
CA ALA A 136 54.13 -6.79 -23.56
C ALA A 136 53.05 -7.82 -23.90
N ILE A 137 52.56 -8.54 -22.88
CA ILE A 137 51.56 -9.59 -23.01
C ILE A 137 50.16 -9.00 -22.77
N PHE A 138 49.38 -8.87 -23.83
CA PHE A 138 47.98 -8.46 -23.78
C PHE A 138 47.11 -9.71 -23.69
N ILE A 139 46.38 -9.85 -22.60
CA ILE A 139 45.48 -10.96 -22.34
C ILE A 139 44.05 -10.45 -22.54
N ASP A 140 43.40 -10.90 -23.61
CA ASP A 140 42.02 -10.55 -23.98
C ASP A 140 41.03 -11.62 -23.50
N GLU A 141 39.76 -11.22 -23.34
CA GLU A 141 38.66 -12.06 -22.84
C GLU A 141 39.01 -12.79 -21.53
N ILE A 142 39.59 -12.07 -20.55
CA ILE A 142 39.94 -12.65 -19.24
C ILE A 142 38.74 -13.18 -18.47
N ASP A 143 37.53 -12.74 -18.80
CA ASP A 143 36.27 -13.28 -18.27
C ASP A 143 36.05 -14.75 -18.63
N SER A 144 36.77 -15.29 -19.61
CA SER A 144 36.83 -16.73 -19.87
C SER A 144 37.29 -17.53 -18.65
N LEU A 145 38.06 -16.91 -17.73
CA LEU A 145 38.57 -17.54 -16.50
C LEU A 145 37.51 -17.74 -15.41
N ILE A 146 36.37 -17.02 -15.43
CA ILE A 146 35.39 -17.01 -14.32
C ILE A 146 34.92 -18.42 -13.91
N ASN A 147 34.88 -19.35 -14.87
CA ASN A 147 34.41 -20.71 -14.66
C ASN A 147 35.53 -21.74 -14.42
N HIS A 148 36.78 -21.30 -14.26
CA HIS A 148 37.93 -22.19 -14.03
C HIS A 148 38.37 -22.14 -12.56
N GLU A 149 38.53 -23.32 -11.94
CA GLU A 149 38.96 -23.42 -10.54
C GLU A 149 40.37 -22.85 -10.30
N PHE A 150 41.23 -22.84 -11.33
CA PHE A 150 42.61 -22.35 -11.27
C PHE A 150 42.77 -20.86 -11.58
N ALA A 151 41.68 -20.11 -11.78
CA ALA A 151 41.73 -18.68 -12.15
C ALA A 151 42.53 -17.85 -11.12
N ASP A 152 42.31 -18.11 -9.83
CA ASP A 152 43.02 -17.44 -8.73
C ASP A 152 44.55 -17.68 -8.82
N ASP A 153 44.99 -18.90 -9.16
CA ASP A 153 46.41 -19.23 -9.26
C ASP A 153 47.06 -18.58 -10.48
N PHE A 154 46.35 -18.53 -11.61
CA PHE A 154 46.80 -17.81 -12.81
C PHE A 154 46.99 -16.31 -12.54
N LEU A 155 46.00 -15.66 -11.93
CA LEU A 155 46.07 -14.24 -11.60
C LEU A 155 47.12 -13.95 -10.51
N ALA A 156 47.29 -14.85 -9.55
CA ALA A 156 48.35 -14.76 -8.54
C ALA A 156 49.74 -14.89 -9.17
N ALA A 157 49.93 -15.74 -10.18
CA ALA A 157 51.20 -15.86 -10.90
C ALA A 157 51.58 -14.55 -11.62
N ILE A 158 50.60 -13.89 -12.26
CA ILE A 158 50.80 -12.55 -12.87
C ILE A 158 51.23 -11.53 -11.83
N ARG A 159 50.56 -11.50 -10.68
CA ARG A 159 50.93 -10.62 -9.55
C ARG A 159 52.33 -10.95 -9.02
N SER A 160 52.69 -12.23 -8.90
CA SER A 160 54.01 -12.67 -8.43
C SER A 160 55.12 -12.12 -9.32
N MET A 161 55.00 -12.31 -10.64
CA MET A 161 55.97 -11.78 -11.61
C MET A 161 56.13 -10.26 -11.51
N TYR A 162 55.03 -9.52 -11.30
CA TYR A 162 55.10 -8.07 -11.10
C TYR A 162 55.87 -7.68 -9.83
N ASN A 163 55.64 -8.38 -8.72
CA ASN A 163 56.31 -8.10 -7.44
C ASN A 163 57.78 -8.52 -7.44
N GLU A 164 58.10 -9.63 -8.11
CA GLU A 164 59.47 -10.18 -8.19
C GLU A 164 60.45 -9.26 -8.92
N ARG A 165 59.98 -8.24 -9.63
CA ARG A 165 60.82 -7.17 -10.24
C ARG A 165 61.73 -6.44 -9.24
N ALA A 166 61.38 -6.48 -7.95
CA ALA A 166 62.21 -5.92 -6.89
C ALA A 166 63.52 -6.70 -6.72
N THR A 167 63.48 -8.03 -6.86
CA THR A 167 64.60 -8.93 -6.61
C THR A 167 65.22 -9.50 -7.89
N ASP A 168 64.42 -9.63 -8.94
CA ASP A 168 64.82 -10.17 -10.23
C ASP A 168 64.46 -9.19 -11.35
N LYS A 169 65.49 -8.54 -11.90
CA LYS A 169 65.32 -7.48 -12.90
C LYS A 169 64.82 -7.98 -14.24
N GLU A 170 64.94 -9.27 -14.55
CA GLU A 170 64.42 -9.83 -15.80
C GLU A 170 62.90 -9.66 -15.90
N PHE A 171 62.16 -9.82 -14.79
CA PHE A 171 60.71 -9.59 -14.80
C PHE A 171 60.31 -8.14 -15.08
N SER A 172 61.23 -7.17 -15.01
CA SER A 172 60.96 -5.78 -15.42
C SER A 172 60.78 -5.66 -16.93
N ARG A 173 61.22 -6.68 -17.68
CA ARG A 173 61.05 -6.77 -19.13
C ARG A 173 59.71 -7.37 -19.54
N ILE A 174 58.91 -7.95 -18.63
CA ILE A 174 57.59 -8.49 -18.94
C ILE A 174 56.52 -7.54 -18.42
N THR A 175 55.60 -7.15 -19.28
CA THR A 175 54.44 -6.31 -18.93
C THR A 175 53.16 -7.04 -19.26
N PHE A 176 52.17 -6.99 -18.37
CA PHE A 176 50.85 -7.58 -18.60
C PHE A 176 49.79 -6.50 -18.75
N VAL A 177 48.91 -6.68 -19.72
CA VAL A 177 47.69 -5.89 -19.91
C VAL A 177 46.51 -6.85 -19.92
N LEU A 178 45.59 -6.70 -18.97
CA LEU A 178 44.43 -7.60 -18.81
C LEU A 178 43.17 -6.93 -19.34
N LEU A 179 42.46 -7.54 -20.29
CA LEU A 179 41.23 -7.00 -20.89
C LEU A 179 40.10 -8.00 -20.76
N GLY A 180 38.90 -7.53 -20.40
CA GLY A 180 37.73 -8.39 -20.35
C GLY A 180 36.44 -7.68 -19.96
N THR A 181 35.36 -8.44 -19.97
CA THR A 181 34.02 -8.01 -19.58
C THR A 181 33.62 -8.61 -18.24
N ALA A 182 34.39 -8.31 -17.20
CA ALA A 182 34.18 -8.83 -15.86
C ALA A 182 34.51 -7.79 -14.81
N ALA A 183 33.86 -7.90 -13.66
CA ALA A 183 34.27 -7.16 -12.48
C ALA A 183 35.53 -7.81 -11.89
N PRO A 184 36.38 -7.04 -11.19
CA PRO A 184 37.47 -7.63 -10.42
C PRO A 184 37.01 -8.76 -9.48
N HIS A 185 35.81 -8.65 -8.91
CA HIS A 185 35.25 -9.67 -8.00
C HIS A 185 34.70 -10.91 -8.72
N ASP A 186 34.43 -10.85 -10.03
CA ASP A 186 34.03 -12.02 -10.81
C ASP A 186 35.23 -12.93 -11.10
N LEU A 187 36.43 -12.33 -11.19
CA LEU A 187 37.63 -12.97 -11.70
C LEU A 187 38.48 -13.65 -10.62
N ILE A 188 38.36 -13.20 -9.36
CA ILE A 188 39.16 -13.74 -8.27
C ILE A 188 38.34 -13.86 -6.99
N ARG A 189 38.41 -15.03 -6.35
CA ARG A 189 37.71 -15.29 -5.08
C ARG A 189 38.48 -14.72 -3.89
N ASP A 190 39.80 -14.90 -3.88
CA ASP A 190 40.67 -14.32 -2.85
C ASP A 190 41.17 -12.92 -3.24
N HIS A 191 40.52 -11.89 -2.70
CA HIS A 191 40.88 -10.49 -2.94
C HIS A 191 42.26 -10.08 -2.43
N THR A 192 42.92 -10.87 -1.56
CA THR A 192 44.27 -10.55 -1.08
C THR A 192 45.36 -10.90 -2.11
N ARG A 193 45.08 -11.89 -2.97
CA ARG A 193 45.99 -12.42 -4.00
C ARG A 193 45.84 -11.71 -5.36
N THR A 194 44.91 -10.77 -5.47
CA THR A 194 44.54 -10.18 -6.76
C THR A 194 45.60 -9.28 -7.39
N PRO A 195 45.87 -9.38 -8.70
CA PRO A 195 46.70 -8.43 -9.44
C PRO A 195 46.07 -7.03 -9.51
N PHE A 196 44.77 -6.89 -9.28
CA PHE A 196 44.06 -5.61 -9.44
C PHE A 196 44.39 -4.57 -8.35
N ASN A 197 44.96 -5.01 -7.22
CA ASN A 197 45.41 -4.10 -6.14
C ASN A 197 46.76 -3.43 -6.44
N VAL A 198 47.57 -4.03 -7.31
CA VAL A 198 48.89 -3.50 -7.70
C VAL A 198 48.89 -2.93 -9.12
N GLY A 199 47.95 -3.37 -9.96
CA GLY A 199 47.81 -2.89 -11.33
C GLY A 199 47.10 -1.53 -11.47
N ARG A 200 47.27 -0.90 -12.63
CA ARG A 200 46.65 0.36 -13.03
C ARG A 200 45.36 0.09 -13.81
N ARG A 201 44.23 0.54 -13.28
CA ARG A 201 42.95 0.55 -14.00
C ARG A 201 42.97 1.57 -15.12
N ILE A 202 42.62 1.15 -16.33
CA ILE A 202 42.37 2.05 -17.45
C ILE A 202 40.86 2.22 -17.61
N ASN A 203 40.38 3.43 -17.36
CA ASN A 203 38.96 3.77 -17.56
C ASN A 203 38.71 4.03 -19.05
N LEU A 204 37.89 3.18 -19.65
CA LEU A 204 37.56 3.27 -21.06
C LEU A 204 36.17 3.90 -21.25
N ASN A 205 36.14 5.23 -21.34
CA ASN A 205 34.89 5.98 -21.38
C ASN A 205 34.19 5.88 -22.75
N ASP A 206 32.91 6.28 -22.77
CA ASP A 206 32.16 6.55 -24.00
C ASP A 206 32.88 7.64 -24.83
N LEU A 207 32.57 7.72 -26.12
CA LEU A 207 33.13 8.74 -27.00
C LEU A 207 32.63 10.12 -26.59
N ARG A 208 33.54 11.09 -26.56
CA ARG A 208 33.19 12.52 -26.53
C ARG A 208 32.92 12.99 -27.94
N ILE A 209 31.94 13.88 -28.12
CA ILE A 209 31.57 14.35 -29.47
C ILE A 209 32.73 15.13 -30.10
N GLU A 210 33.49 15.86 -29.28
CA GLU A 210 34.64 16.65 -29.67
C GLU A 210 35.79 15.77 -30.21
N ASP A 211 35.93 14.55 -29.69
CA ASP A 211 36.93 13.59 -30.18
C ASP A 211 36.44 12.85 -31.44
N ALA A 212 35.13 12.87 -31.69
CA ALA A 212 34.46 12.09 -32.73
C ALA A 212 34.25 12.84 -34.04
N GLU A 213 34.77 14.07 -34.20
CA GLU A 213 34.59 14.91 -35.40
C GLU A 213 34.94 14.20 -36.71
N LYS A 214 35.91 13.30 -36.70
CA LYS A 214 36.25 12.54 -37.92
C LYS A 214 35.14 11.61 -38.40
N LEU A 215 34.23 11.18 -37.51
CA LEU A 215 33.08 10.37 -37.91
C LEU A 215 32.16 11.12 -38.88
N VAL A 216 32.16 12.46 -38.84
CA VAL A 216 31.41 13.30 -39.77
C VAL A 216 31.80 13.00 -41.23
N SER A 217 33.06 12.68 -41.50
CA SER A 217 33.52 12.34 -42.85
C SER A 217 32.86 11.08 -43.44
N GLY A 218 32.34 10.19 -42.59
CA GLY A 218 31.58 9.01 -43.02
C GLY A 218 30.08 9.23 -43.19
N LEU A 219 29.56 10.38 -42.74
CA LEU A 219 28.12 10.66 -42.73
C LEU A 219 27.67 11.37 -44.02
N PRO A 220 26.40 11.20 -44.43
CA PRO A 220 25.84 11.88 -45.59
C PRO A 220 26.06 13.40 -45.54
N GLY A 221 26.61 13.96 -46.61
CA GLY A 221 26.88 15.40 -46.72
C GLY A 221 27.95 15.94 -45.77
N HIS A 222 28.67 15.08 -45.04
CA HIS A 222 29.60 15.48 -43.98
C HIS A 222 28.95 16.41 -42.95
N ASP A 223 27.70 16.11 -42.61
CA ASP A 223 26.89 16.95 -41.74
C ASP A 223 27.10 16.61 -40.26
N ARG A 224 27.64 17.57 -39.51
CA ARG A 224 27.86 17.44 -38.07
C ARG A 224 26.56 17.31 -37.28
N THR A 225 25.45 17.85 -37.78
CA THR A 225 24.14 17.74 -37.10
C THR A 225 23.63 16.31 -37.05
N ILE A 226 23.98 15.49 -38.05
CA ILE A 226 23.70 14.05 -38.04
C ILE A 226 24.48 13.37 -36.91
N LEU A 227 25.77 13.71 -36.74
CA LEU A 227 26.58 13.18 -35.64
C LEU A 227 26.02 13.59 -34.27
N GLU A 228 25.59 14.85 -34.12
CA GLU A 228 24.94 15.36 -32.91
C GLU A 228 23.66 14.57 -32.60
N ARG A 229 22.85 14.24 -33.62
CA ARG A 229 21.64 13.42 -33.43
C ARG A 229 21.95 11.95 -33.11
N ILE A 230 22.99 11.37 -33.70
CA ILE A 230 23.49 10.04 -33.31
C ILE A 230 23.90 10.06 -31.84
N PHE A 231 24.69 11.05 -31.41
CA PHE A 231 25.13 11.20 -30.02
C PHE A 231 23.98 11.47 -29.06
N TYR A 232 22.94 12.18 -29.50
CA TYR A 232 21.72 12.32 -28.72
C TYR A 232 21.14 10.94 -28.36
N TRP A 233 21.11 9.98 -29.28
CA TRP A 233 20.59 8.64 -28.99
C TRP A 233 21.57 7.73 -28.26
N THR A 234 22.82 7.67 -28.74
CA THR A 234 23.83 6.70 -28.29
C THR A 234 24.64 7.19 -27.09
N ASN A 235 24.62 8.49 -26.81
CA ASN A 235 25.42 9.15 -25.80
C ASN A 235 26.92 8.84 -25.91
N GLY A 236 27.40 8.68 -27.15
CA GLY A 236 28.78 8.35 -27.47
C GLY A 236 29.14 6.87 -27.26
N HIS A 237 28.19 5.97 -27.01
CA HIS A 237 28.50 4.54 -26.86
C HIS A 237 29.18 4.02 -28.16
N PRO A 238 30.42 3.50 -28.11
CA PRO A 238 31.22 3.27 -29.31
C PRO A 238 30.55 2.38 -30.36
N TYR A 239 30.05 1.21 -29.94
CA TYR A 239 29.39 0.28 -30.86
C TYR A 239 28.09 0.80 -31.45
N LEU A 240 27.16 1.30 -30.62
CA LEU A 240 25.90 1.89 -31.10
C LEU A 240 26.14 3.07 -32.04
N THR A 241 27.16 3.89 -31.75
CA THR A 241 27.54 5.03 -32.62
C THR A 241 28.04 4.54 -33.97
N GLN A 242 28.89 3.51 -34.02
CA GLN A 242 29.33 2.90 -35.27
C GLN A 242 28.17 2.25 -36.03
N LYS A 243 27.31 1.51 -35.34
CA LYS A 243 26.17 0.78 -35.94
C LYS A 243 25.14 1.72 -36.54
N LEU A 244 24.76 2.76 -35.80
CA LEU A 244 23.83 3.77 -36.31
C LEU A 244 24.47 4.59 -37.44
N GLY A 245 25.76 4.92 -37.32
CA GLY A 245 26.51 5.58 -38.38
C GLY A 245 26.58 4.77 -39.68
N GLU A 246 26.81 3.44 -39.57
CA GLU A 246 26.82 2.52 -40.70
C GLU A 246 25.48 2.52 -41.44
N VAL A 247 24.38 2.28 -40.71
CA VAL A 247 23.02 2.27 -41.30
C VAL A 247 22.67 3.61 -41.93
N ILE A 248 23.00 4.73 -41.27
CA ILE A 248 22.74 6.08 -41.81
C ILE A 248 23.57 6.35 -43.08
N SER A 249 24.82 5.90 -43.11
CA SER A 249 25.70 6.07 -44.27
C SER A 249 25.24 5.27 -45.50
N GLU A 250 24.61 4.12 -45.28
CA GLU A 250 24.09 3.26 -46.36
C GLU A 250 22.71 3.70 -46.87
N SER A 251 21.90 4.32 -46.00
CA SER A 251 20.47 4.54 -46.26
C SER A 251 20.14 5.83 -47.01
N SER A 252 21.10 6.75 -47.27
CA SER A 252 20.74 8.10 -47.74
C SER A 252 21.81 8.85 -48.54
N ILE A 253 21.35 9.51 -49.60
CA ILE A 253 22.12 10.51 -50.37
C ILE A 253 21.46 11.87 -50.09
N GLY A 254 21.99 12.65 -49.14
CA GLY A 254 21.52 14.01 -48.84
C GLY A 254 21.40 14.36 -47.35
N ALA A 255 20.94 15.57 -47.06
CA ALA A 255 20.70 16.04 -45.69
C ALA A 255 19.52 15.26 -45.07
N LEU A 256 19.78 14.66 -43.90
CA LEU A 256 18.78 13.92 -43.13
C LEU A 256 18.17 14.81 -42.05
N THR A 257 16.86 14.73 -41.86
CA THR A 257 16.21 15.37 -40.72
C THR A 257 16.37 14.53 -39.45
N ASN A 258 16.22 15.16 -38.29
CA ASN A 258 16.22 14.45 -37.01
C ASN A 258 15.17 13.32 -36.97
N ASP A 259 13.99 13.54 -37.55
CA ASP A 259 12.91 12.54 -37.57
C ASP A 259 13.29 11.30 -38.38
N GLN A 260 14.02 11.46 -39.49
CA GLN A 260 14.49 10.33 -40.29
C GLN A 260 15.55 9.51 -39.56
N ILE A 261 16.43 10.17 -38.80
CA ILE A 261 17.43 9.49 -37.96
C ILE A 261 16.73 8.73 -36.82
N ASP A 262 15.75 9.35 -36.18
CA ASP A 262 14.94 8.72 -35.14
C ASP A 262 14.19 7.49 -35.68
N GLU A 263 13.66 7.56 -36.90
CA GLU A 263 13.01 6.41 -37.55
C GLU A 263 13.99 5.24 -37.75
N GLN A 264 15.25 5.52 -38.09
CA GLN A 264 16.28 4.47 -38.16
C GLN A 264 16.59 3.87 -36.79
N VAL A 265 16.64 4.68 -35.74
CA VAL A 265 16.78 4.18 -34.35
C VAL A 265 15.62 3.27 -33.98
N GLN A 266 14.39 3.67 -34.31
CA GLN A 266 13.19 2.86 -34.05
C GLN A 266 13.29 1.49 -34.73
N LYS A 267 13.62 1.47 -36.03
CA LYS A 267 13.74 0.23 -36.81
C LYS A 267 14.89 -0.67 -36.34
N LEU A 268 16.00 -0.07 -35.92
CA LEU A 268 17.23 -0.81 -35.62
C LEU A 268 17.29 -1.34 -34.18
N PHE A 269 16.71 -0.60 -33.23
CA PHE A 269 16.91 -0.87 -31.81
C PHE A 269 15.63 -1.02 -31.00
N LEU A 270 14.50 -0.47 -31.44
CA LEU A 270 13.29 -0.34 -30.62
C LEU A 270 12.14 -1.24 -31.08
N THR A 271 12.46 -2.26 -31.87
CA THR A 271 11.52 -3.34 -32.21
C THR A 271 11.59 -4.46 -31.17
N GLU A 272 10.51 -5.24 -31.03
CA GLU A 272 10.51 -6.43 -30.15
C GLU A 272 11.59 -7.45 -30.58
N SER A 273 11.83 -7.60 -31.88
CA SER A 273 12.86 -8.51 -32.40
C SER A 273 14.28 -8.05 -32.05
N ALA A 274 14.53 -6.73 -31.99
CA ALA A 274 15.86 -6.21 -31.66
C ALA A 274 16.31 -6.63 -30.26
N LEU A 275 15.40 -6.74 -29.28
CA LEU A 275 15.76 -7.18 -27.93
C LEU A 275 16.44 -8.57 -27.92
N VAL A 276 16.07 -9.45 -28.86
CA VAL A 276 16.58 -10.83 -28.97
C VAL A 276 17.74 -10.94 -29.96
N GLU A 277 17.67 -10.23 -31.08
CA GLU A 277 18.64 -10.35 -32.18
C GLU A 277 19.89 -9.49 -31.98
N GLU A 278 19.78 -8.39 -31.23
CA GLU A 278 20.88 -7.46 -31.00
C GLU A 278 21.84 -8.02 -29.93
N VAL A 279 23.05 -8.39 -30.35
CA VAL A 279 24.05 -9.11 -29.53
C VAL A 279 24.36 -8.39 -28.21
N ASN A 280 24.35 -7.07 -28.20
CA ASN A 280 24.62 -6.29 -27.00
C ASN A 280 23.39 -6.26 -26.06
N PHE A 281 22.17 -6.26 -26.60
CA PHE A 281 20.95 -6.36 -25.78
C PHE A 281 20.80 -7.74 -25.16
N ASP A 282 21.01 -8.81 -25.93
CA ASP A 282 21.01 -10.19 -25.44
C ASP A 282 22.03 -10.37 -24.30
N PHE A 283 23.24 -9.82 -24.45
CA PHE A 283 24.24 -9.84 -23.37
C PHE A 283 23.76 -9.13 -22.11
N ILE A 284 23.20 -7.92 -22.24
CA ILE A 284 22.70 -7.14 -21.11
C ILE A 284 21.60 -7.91 -20.39
N GLN A 285 20.62 -8.42 -21.14
CA GLN A 285 19.50 -9.19 -20.63
C GLN A 285 19.98 -10.45 -19.90
N ASN A 286 20.80 -11.27 -20.56
CA ASN A 286 21.30 -12.51 -19.97
C ASN A 286 22.12 -12.25 -18.70
N ARG A 287 23.00 -11.24 -18.71
CA ARG A 287 23.83 -10.93 -17.54
C ARG A 287 23.00 -10.47 -16.35
N ILE A 288 21.93 -9.70 -16.55
CA ILE A 288 21.03 -9.28 -15.45
C ILE A 288 20.16 -10.44 -14.99
N LEU A 289 19.51 -11.14 -15.92
CA LEU A 289 18.47 -12.13 -15.60
C LEU A 289 19.05 -13.42 -15.00
N GLN A 290 20.29 -13.78 -15.36
CA GLN A 290 20.98 -14.93 -14.80
C GLN A 290 21.75 -14.59 -13.51
N ASN A 291 21.80 -13.32 -13.10
CA ASN A 291 22.51 -12.91 -11.89
C ASN A 291 21.76 -13.36 -10.62
N ILE A 292 22.48 -13.91 -9.64
CA ILE A 292 21.92 -14.33 -8.34
C ILE A 292 21.24 -13.15 -7.62
N GLN A 293 21.74 -11.93 -7.83
CA GLN A 293 21.22 -10.68 -7.28
C GLN A 293 20.25 -9.95 -8.24
N LYS A 294 19.69 -10.62 -9.25
CA LYS A 294 18.77 -10.06 -10.27
C LYS A 294 17.78 -9.05 -9.69
N ASN A 295 17.06 -9.43 -8.63
CA ASN A 295 16.01 -8.58 -8.05
C ASN A 295 16.56 -7.28 -7.44
N GLN A 296 17.75 -7.33 -6.84
CA GLN A 296 18.42 -6.16 -6.28
C GLN A 296 18.94 -5.24 -7.40
N LEU A 297 19.54 -5.82 -8.44
CA LEU A 297 19.99 -5.09 -9.64
C LEU A 297 18.83 -4.37 -10.34
N LEU A 298 17.74 -5.08 -10.63
CA LEU A 298 16.54 -4.50 -11.26
C LEU A 298 15.88 -3.46 -10.35
N THR A 299 15.87 -3.67 -9.03
CA THR A 299 15.33 -2.67 -8.09
C THR A 299 16.18 -1.40 -8.07
N LEU A 300 17.51 -1.52 -8.10
CA LEU A 300 18.43 -0.39 -8.19
C LEU A 300 18.28 0.34 -9.52
N TYR A 301 18.28 -0.40 -10.64
CA TYR A 301 18.07 0.17 -11.97
C TYR A 301 16.73 0.89 -12.06
N ARG A 302 15.65 0.34 -11.49
CA ARG A 302 14.34 1.03 -11.39
C ARG A 302 14.41 2.35 -10.62
N LYS A 303 15.24 2.45 -9.58
CA LYS A 303 15.43 3.70 -8.83
C LYS A 303 16.17 4.73 -9.68
N ILE A 304 17.22 4.32 -10.39
CA ILE A 304 17.96 5.16 -11.34
C ILE A 304 17.02 5.67 -12.43
N TYR A 305 16.25 4.76 -13.03
CA TYR A 305 15.30 5.07 -14.11
C TYR A 305 14.26 6.11 -13.71
N ARG A 306 13.67 5.97 -12.51
CA ARG A 306 12.66 6.92 -12.03
C ARG A 306 13.24 8.32 -11.76
N ASN A 307 14.56 8.44 -11.64
CA ASN A 307 15.31 9.68 -11.43
C ASN A 307 14.75 10.59 -10.32
N ARG A 308 14.12 10.00 -9.29
CA ARG A 308 13.55 10.74 -8.15
C ARG A 308 14.61 11.12 -7.12
N GLN A 309 15.72 10.40 -7.11
CA GLN A 309 16.85 10.60 -6.21
C GLN A 309 18.13 10.37 -7.01
N LYS A 310 19.06 11.34 -6.98
CA LYS A 310 20.41 11.15 -7.52
C LYS A 310 21.10 10.07 -6.68
N ILE A 311 21.59 9.03 -7.34
CA ILE A 311 22.29 7.91 -6.68
C ILE A 311 23.78 8.10 -6.92
N GLN A 312 24.53 8.47 -5.88
CA GLN A 312 25.99 8.61 -5.99
C GLN A 312 26.63 7.24 -6.28
N ASN A 313 27.56 7.20 -7.23
CA ASN A 313 28.29 5.98 -7.57
C ASN A 313 29.25 5.59 -6.44
N ASP A 314 28.82 4.67 -5.59
CA ASP A 314 29.70 3.94 -4.67
C ASP A 314 30.50 2.85 -5.42
N GLU A 315 31.82 3.01 -5.51
CA GLU A 315 32.72 2.04 -6.16
C GLU A 315 32.89 0.74 -5.37
N GLN A 316 32.56 0.72 -4.08
CA GLN A 316 32.61 -0.48 -3.24
C GLN A 316 31.32 -1.32 -3.36
N SER A 317 30.25 -0.72 -3.87
CA SER A 317 28.98 -1.42 -4.11
C SER A 317 29.11 -2.40 -5.27
N LEU A 318 28.91 -3.69 -4.96
CA LEU A 318 28.87 -4.76 -5.95
C LEU A 318 27.76 -4.54 -6.98
N LEU A 319 26.58 -4.09 -6.54
CA LEU A 319 25.44 -3.81 -7.41
C LEU A 319 25.72 -2.66 -8.38
N HIS A 320 26.40 -1.59 -7.92
CA HIS A 320 26.76 -0.46 -8.77
C HIS A 320 27.79 -0.88 -9.82
N SER A 321 28.82 -1.60 -9.37
CA SER A 321 29.85 -2.16 -10.25
C SER A 321 29.24 -3.08 -11.30
N GLU A 322 28.32 -3.95 -10.92
CA GLU A 322 27.68 -4.90 -11.81
C GLU A 322 26.78 -4.20 -12.85
N LEU A 323 25.92 -3.26 -12.45
CA LEU A 323 25.13 -2.48 -13.43
C LEU A 323 26.02 -1.69 -14.40
N LYS A 324 27.16 -1.17 -13.92
CA LYS A 324 28.15 -0.48 -14.76
C LYS A 324 28.85 -1.41 -15.74
N ILE A 325 29.09 -2.68 -15.38
CA ILE A 325 29.79 -3.68 -16.21
C ILE A 325 28.85 -4.38 -17.20
N VAL A 326 27.58 -4.54 -16.82
CA VAL A 326 26.50 -4.86 -17.76
C VAL A 326 26.40 -3.76 -18.82
N GLY A 327 26.52 -2.50 -18.39
CA GLY A 327 26.57 -1.33 -19.27
C GLY A 327 25.26 -0.58 -19.42
N LEU A 328 24.24 -0.93 -18.64
CA LEU A 328 22.99 -0.15 -18.56
C LEU A 328 23.20 1.25 -17.99
N VAL A 329 24.16 1.40 -17.07
CA VAL A 329 24.38 2.66 -16.36
C VAL A 329 25.84 3.12 -16.47
N ARG A 330 26.04 4.43 -16.28
CA ARG A 330 27.36 5.05 -16.14
C ARG A 330 27.34 6.08 -15.02
N ALA A 331 28.52 6.53 -14.60
CA ALA A 331 28.62 7.72 -13.75
C ALA A 331 28.59 8.97 -14.64
N ASP A 332 27.80 9.97 -14.27
CA ASP A 332 27.83 11.31 -14.87
C ASP A 332 29.02 12.13 -14.34
N GLU A 333 29.13 13.38 -14.79
CA GLU A 333 30.20 14.30 -14.38
C GLU A 333 30.17 14.62 -12.88
N ASP A 334 28.98 14.58 -12.26
CA ASP A 334 28.78 14.75 -10.82
C ASP A 334 29.08 13.45 -10.02
N GLY A 335 29.40 12.35 -10.71
CA GLY A 335 29.64 11.05 -10.09
C GLY A 335 28.38 10.28 -9.70
N ASN A 336 27.20 10.65 -10.22
CA ASN A 336 25.94 9.94 -9.99
C ASN A 336 25.68 8.89 -11.08
N LEU A 337 25.02 7.80 -10.71
CA LEU A 337 24.59 6.77 -11.64
C LEU A 337 23.42 7.26 -12.49
N THR A 338 23.58 7.21 -13.81
CA THR A 338 22.55 7.52 -14.80
C THR A 338 22.43 6.38 -15.80
N ILE A 339 21.26 6.26 -16.46
CA ILE A 339 21.15 5.38 -17.63
C ILE A 339 22.16 5.83 -18.68
N ARG A 340 22.83 4.86 -19.30
CA ARG A 340 23.99 5.14 -20.16
C ARG A 340 23.61 5.92 -21.41
N ASN A 341 22.48 5.59 -22.04
CA ASN A 341 22.00 6.25 -23.26
C ASN A 341 20.48 6.07 -23.44
N ARG A 342 19.90 6.84 -24.36
CA ARG A 342 18.45 6.88 -24.62
C ARG A 342 17.93 5.61 -25.27
N ILE A 343 18.76 4.90 -26.04
CA ILE A 343 18.38 3.60 -26.60
C ILE A 343 18.17 2.59 -25.47
N TYR A 344 19.10 2.49 -24.53
CA TYR A 344 18.96 1.59 -23.38
C TYR A 344 17.80 1.98 -22.47
N GLU A 345 17.55 3.29 -22.31
CA GLU A 345 16.38 3.79 -21.58
C GLU A 345 15.06 3.29 -22.18
N GLN A 346 14.94 3.28 -23.52
CA GLN A 346 13.71 2.82 -24.18
C GLN A 346 13.61 1.30 -24.32
N VAL A 347 14.74 0.61 -24.50
CA VAL A 347 14.76 -0.87 -24.63
C VAL A 347 14.57 -1.54 -23.27
N PHE A 348 15.28 -1.07 -22.24
CA PHE A 348 15.21 -1.59 -20.88
C PHE A 348 14.39 -0.63 -20.02
N ASP A 349 13.14 -0.46 -20.40
CA ASP A 349 12.23 0.50 -19.79
C ASP A 349 11.62 -0.01 -18.46
N LEU A 350 10.71 0.77 -17.88
CA LEU A 350 10.01 0.33 -16.67
C LEU A 350 9.10 -0.89 -16.89
N ALA A 351 8.57 -1.10 -18.09
CA ALA A 351 7.77 -2.28 -18.40
C ALA A 351 8.63 -3.55 -18.34
N TRP A 352 9.77 -3.56 -19.04
CA TRP A 352 10.75 -4.64 -19.02
C TRP A 352 11.25 -4.93 -17.59
N VAL A 353 11.55 -3.89 -16.81
CA VAL A 353 11.97 -4.05 -15.42
C VAL A 353 10.88 -4.68 -14.54
N ASN A 354 9.62 -4.26 -14.71
CA ASN A 354 8.53 -4.79 -13.91
C ASN A 354 8.11 -6.20 -14.33
N GLU A 355 8.28 -6.56 -15.60
CA GLU A 355 8.09 -7.92 -16.11
C GLU A 355 9.06 -8.92 -15.45
N HIS A 356 10.31 -8.51 -15.25
CA HIS A 356 11.37 -9.40 -14.74
C HIS A 356 11.60 -9.32 -13.22
N LEU A 357 11.02 -8.32 -12.55
CA LEU A 357 10.94 -8.26 -11.10
C LEU A 357 9.79 -9.16 -10.62
N PRO A 358 9.97 -9.94 -9.55
CA PRO A 358 8.88 -10.70 -8.98
C PRO A 358 7.74 -9.74 -8.62
N THR A 359 6.57 -9.98 -9.20
CA THR A 359 5.33 -9.33 -8.77
C THR A 359 5.27 -9.51 -7.27
N ASN A 360 5.29 -8.39 -6.53
CA ASN A 360 5.32 -8.45 -5.09
C ASN A 360 3.91 -8.83 -4.65
N TRP A 361 3.60 -10.12 -4.74
CA TRP A 361 2.28 -10.68 -4.49
C TRP A 361 1.82 -10.25 -3.11
N TRP A 362 2.69 -10.07 -2.13
CA TRP A 362 2.31 -9.48 -0.84
C TRP A 362 1.70 -8.09 -0.94
N ARG A 363 2.17 -7.19 -1.80
CA ARG A 363 1.56 -5.86 -1.98
C ARG A 363 0.29 -5.94 -2.82
N VAL A 364 0.28 -6.81 -3.82
CA VAL A 364 -0.90 -7.04 -4.66
C VAL A 364 -1.99 -7.75 -3.86
N THR A 365 -1.66 -8.70 -2.99
CA THR A 365 -2.56 -9.37 -2.06
C THR A 365 -2.89 -8.46 -0.90
N THR A 366 -2.02 -7.58 -0.41
CA THR A 366 -2.41 -6.57 0.59
C THR A 366 -3.39 -5.58 -0.04
N TYR A 367 -3.16 -5.15 -1.28
CA TYR A 367 -4.06 -4.24 -1.98
C TYR A 367 -5.36 -4.94 -2.37
N ILE A 368 -5.29 -6.16 -2.89
CA ILE A 368 -6.46 -6.99 -3.21
C ILE A 368 -7.19 -7.36 -1.92
N THR A 369 -6.53 -7.66 -0.81
CA THR A 369 -7.20 -7.92 0.48
C THR A 369 -7.81 -6.65 1.01
N LEU A 370 -7.15 -5.50 0.98
CA LEU A 370 -7.76 -4.22 1.38
C LEU A 370 -8.94 -3.86 0.48
N VAL A 371 -8.82 -4.02 -0.83
CA VAL A 371 -9.89 -3.75 -1.80
C VAL A 371 -10.98 -4.79 -1.73
N SER A 372 -10.67 -6.06 -1.50
CA SER A 372 -11.65 -7.14 -1.35
C SER A 372 -12.31 -7.07 0.01
N SER A 373 -11.60 -6.68 1.07
CA SER A 373 -12.17 -6.35 2.38
C SER A 373 -13.03 -5.10 2.29
N PHE A 374 -12.66 -4.11 1.48
CA PHE A 374 -13.50 -2.93 1.23
C PHE A 374 -14.73 -3.30 0.40
N ILE A 375 -14.57 -4.09 -0.66
CA ILE A 375 -15.68 -4.58 -1.50
C ILE A 375 -16.57 -5.51 -0.69
N LEU A 376 -16.02 -6.43 0.10
CA LEU A 376 -16.75 -7.30 1.01
C LEU A 376 -17.40 -6.49 2.12
N LEU A 377 -16.78 -5.42 2.63
CA LEU A 377 -17.40 -4.51 3.59
C LEU A 377 -18.55 -3.74 2.93
N THR A 378 -18.41 -3.28 1.69
CA THR A 378 -19.49 -2.59 0.97
C THR A 378 -20.61 -3.55 0.56
N LEU A 379 -20.29 -4.77 0.13
CA LEU A 379 -21.26 -5.83 -0.16
C LEU A 379 -21.91 -6.34 1.12
N PHE A 380 -21.17 -6.39 2.23
CA PHE A 380 -21.69 -6.67 3.56
C PHE A 380 -22.60 -5.55 4.03
N ILE A 381 -22.26 -4.28 3.80
CA ILE A 381 -23.14 -3.12 4.08
C ILE A 381 -24.39 -3.17 3.19
N MET A 382 -24.28 -3.50 1.90
CA MET A 382 -25.42 -3.61 0.98
C MET A 382 -26.28 -4.84 1.25
N TYR A 383 -25.68 -5.95 1.68
CA TYR A 383 -26.36 -7.19 2.09
C TYR A 383 -26.99 -7.03 3.47
N SER A 384 -26.30 -6.37 4.41
CA SER A 384 -26.83 -6.00 5.72
C SER A 384 -27.94 -4.94 5.61
N GLN A 385 -27.94 -4.11 4.56
CA GLN A 385 -29.06 -3.23 4.22
C GLN A 385 -30.24 -3.96 3.55
N ARG A 386 -30.06 -5.18 3.03
CA ARG A 386 -31.13 -5.99 2.40
C ARG A 386 -31.67 -7.13 3.29
N SER A 387 -31.01 -7.47 4.39
CA SER A 387 -31.34 -8.68 5.18
C SER A 387 -31.03 -8.54 6.68
N ILE A 388 -31.09 -7.34 7.23
CA ILE A 388 -31.28 -7.13 8.67
C ILE A 388 -32.74 -6.71 8.85
N PRO A 389 -33.60 -7.50 9.55
CA PRO A 389 -34.86 -6.98 10.06
C PRO A 389 -34.51 -5.78 10.94
N GLN A 390 -35.12 -4.62 10.68
CA GLN A 390 -34.95 -3.50 11.60
C GLN A 390 -35.32 -3.99 13.00
N PRO A 391 -34.53 -3.69 14.06
CA PRO A 391 -35.13 -3.73 15.37
C PRO A 391 -36.28 -2.74 15.33
N ASP A 392 -37.51 -3.20 15.50
CA ASP A 392 -38.67 -2.34 15.68
C ASP A 392 -38.30 -1.33 16.76
N ILE A 393 -38.06 -0.08 16.35
CA ILE A 393 -37.91 1.01 17.30
C ILE A 393 -39.35 1.28 17.78
N ASN A 394 -39.77 0.50 18.78
CA ASN A 394 -40.99 0.73 19.56
C ASN A 394 -40.82 2.09 20.28
N LEU A 395 -41.01 3.19 19.57
CA LEU A 395 -40.97 4.51 20.17
C LEU A 395 -42.22 4.67 21.05
N PRO A 396 -42.07 5.05 22.33
CA PRO A 396 -43.20 5.39 23.17
C PRO A 396 -44.03 6.54 22.57
N SER A 397 -45.34 6.46 22.69
CA SER A 397 -46.26 7.48 22.14
C SER A 397 -46.85 8.35 23.24
N ALA A 398 -46.99 9.65 22.96
CA ALA A 398 -47.84 10.54 23.74
C ALA A 398 -49.18 10.68 23.02
N VAL A 399 -50.27 10.30 23.68
CA VAL A 399 -51.60 10.28 23.06
C VAL A 399 -52.28 11.65 23.23
N ARG A 400 -52.91 12.15 22.17
CA ARG A 400 -53.66 13.41 22.23
C ARG A 400 -54.80 13.26 23.23
N THR A 401 -55.08 14.28 24.03
CA THR A 401 -56.24 14.32 24.92
C THR A 401 -57.11 15.53 24.61
N ASN A 402 -58.42 15.34 24.62
CA ASN A 402 -59.39 16.43 24.58
C ASN A 402 -59.76 16.95 25.98
N TYR A 403 -59.31 16.24 27.03
CA TYR A 403 -59.56 16.54 28.43
C TYR A 403 -58.22 16.63 29.16
N PRO A 404 -57.61 17.83 29.24
CA PRO A 404 -56.36 18.04 29.95
C PRO A 404 -56.41 17.44 31.36
N PRO A 405 -55.35 16.71 31.80
CA PRO A 405 -55.31 16.15 33.15
C PRO A 405 -55.26 17.25 34.21
N ASP A 406 -55.85 16.96 35.37
CA ASP A 406 -55.78 17.83 36.54
C ASP A 406 -54.43 17.65 37.22
N ILE A 407 -53.54 18.64 37.08
CA ILE A 407 -52.16 18.57 37.60
C ILE A 407 -52.14 18.74 39.12
N ASP A 408 -52.41 17.66 39.83
CA ASP A 408 -52.77 17.66 41.24
C ASP A 408 -52.02 16.62 42.09
N GLY A 409 -51.09 15.89 41.48
CA GLY A 409 -50.22 14.88 42.05
C GLY A 409 -50.88 13.51 42.19
N ARG A 410 -52.04 13.30 41.56
CA ARG A 410 -52.81 12.06 41.65
C ARG A 410 -53.18 11.58 40.25
N LEU A 411 -52.85 10.32 39.97
CA LEU A 411 -53.16 9.70 38.69
C LEU A 411 -54.55 9.07 38.68
N ASP A 412 -55.53 9.73 39.30
CA ASP A 412 -56.88 9.21 39.52
C ASP A 412 -57.96 9.77 38.58
N ASP A 413 -57.64 10.76 37.75
CA ASP A 413 -58.52 11.20 36.67
C ASP A 413 -58.58 10.20 35.51
N LEU A 414 -59.59 10.39 34.65
CA LEU A 414 -59.86 9.49 33.53
C LEU A 414 -58.75 9.51 32.48
N THR A 415 -58.08 10.65 32.29
CA THR A 415 -57.02 10.79 31.31
C THR A 415 -55.83 9.92 31.73
N TRP A 416 -55.36 9.99 32.97
CA TRP A 416 -54.25 9.14 33.41
C TRP A 416 -54.58 7.66 33.54
N LYS A 417 -55.80 7.31 33.99
CA LYS A 417 -56.22 5.90 34.14
C LYS A 417 -56.23 5.13 32.82
N ASN A 418 -56.46 5.82 31.71
CA ASN A 418 -56.57 5.20 30.39
C ASN A 418 -55.23 5.05 29.66
N ILE A 419 -54.13 5.56 30.25
CA ILE A 419 -52.80 5.57 29.65
C ILE A 419 -51.92 4.50 30.30
N GLN A 420 -51.33 3.67 29.46
CA GLN A 420 -50.34 2.68 29.90
C GLN A 420 -49.06 3.40 30.34
N PRO A 421 -48.53 3.09 31.54
CA PRO A 421 -47.27 3.65 31.99
C PRO A 421 -46.10 3.05 31.20
N LEU A 422 -45.23 3.92 30.70
CA LEU A 422 -43.93 3.55 30.16
C LEU A 422 -42.97 3.34 31.34
N ILE A 423 -42.60 2.10 31.61
CA ILE A 423 -41.58 1.78 32.62
C ILE A 423 -40.22 2.00 31.98
N PHE A 424 -39.45 2.96 32.49
CA PHE A 424 -38.16 3.34 31.91
C PHE A 424 -36.99 3.13 32.87
N ALA A 425 -37.22 2.97 34.18
CA ALA A 425 -36.17 2.64 35.15
C ALA A 425 -36.60 1.48 36.07
N GLN A 426 -35.73 0.48 36.22
CA GLN A 426 -35.85 -0.60 37.19
C GLN A 426 -34.46 -0.96 37.73
N HIS A 427 -34.21 -0.71 39.01
CA HIS A 427 -32.93 -1.04 39.67
C HIS A 427 -33.07 -2.24 40.60
N PRO A 428 -32.70 -3.47 40.18
CA PRO A 428 -32.57 -4.60 41.09
C PRO A 428 -31.16 -4.61 41.69
N ALA A 429 -30.87 -3.75 42.66
CA ALA A 429 -29.59 -3.75 43.35
C ALA A 429 -29.77 -3.80 44.88
N ASN A 430 -29.47 -4.97 45.47
CA ASN A 430 -29.35 -5.27 46.90
C ASN A 430 -30.07 -4.31 47.87
N ASN A 431 -31.36 -4.61 48.12
CA ASN A 431 -32.28 -4.04 49.11
C ASN A 431 -32.93 -2.68 48.81
N ASP A 432 -32.66 -2.05 47.67
CA ASP A 432 -33.56 -1.04 47.12
C ASP A 432 -34.18 -1.54 45.80
N SER A 433 -35.47 -1.29 45.62
CA SER A 433 -36.25 -1.67 44.45
C SER A 433 -36.98 -0.47 43.88
N SER A 434 -36.22 0.59 43.57
CA SER A 434 -36.75 1.76 42.90
C SER A 434 -37.18 1.43 41.46
N THR A 435 -38.41 1.83 41.11
CA THR A 435 -38.93 1.74 39.74
C THR A 435 -39.57 3.06 39.36
N ALA A 436 -39.24 3.58 38.18
CA ALA A 436 -39.88 4.77 37.64
C ALA A 436 -40.63 4.44 36.36
N SER A 437 -41.87 4.91 36.31
CA SER A 437 -42.68 4.89 35.11
C SER A 437 -43.21 6.27 34.78
N VAL A 438 -43.52 6.53 33.51
CA VAL A 438 -44.11 7.79 33.08
C VAL A 438 -45.31 7.54 32.16
N ARG A 439 -46.37 8.34 32.32
CA ARG A 439 -47.48 8.42 31.35
C ARG A 439 -47.36 9.72 30.58
N LEU A 440 -47.58 9.68 29.26
CA LEU A 440 -47.45 10.84 28.38
C LEU A 440 -48.76 11.09 27.61
N VAL A 441 -49.27 12.31 27.67
CA VAL A 441 -50.39 12.77 26.84
C VAL A 441 -50.13 14.19 26.35
N TRP A 442 -50.80 14.63 25.29
CA TRP A 442 -50.61 15.98 24.77
C TRP A 442 -51.90 16.64 24.28
N ASP A 443 -51.91 17.96 24.19
CA ASP A 443 -52.92 18.74 23.46
C ASP A 443 -52.22 19.82 22.61
N ASP A 444 -53.00 20.65 21.90
CA ASP A 444 -52.44 21.67 21.01
C ASP A 444 -51.54 22.71 21.70
N ASN A 445 -51.60 22.80 23.03
CA ASN A 445 -50.87 23.79 23.83
C ASN A 445 -49.78 23.16 24.70
N TYR A 446 -49.95 21.92 25.17
CA TYR A 446 -49.06 21.31 26.17
C TYR A 446 -48.73 19.83 25.90
N LEU A 447 -47.51 19.44 26.28
CA LEU A 447 -47.14 18.07 26.64
C LEU A 447 -47.37 17.86 28.13
N TYR A 448 -48.05 16.78 28.49
CA TYR A 448 -48.25 16.36 29.87
C TYR A 448 -47.50 15.08 30.14
N ALA A 449 -46.87 15.00 31.30
CA ALA A 449 -46.12 13.82 31.71
C ALA A 449 -46.30 13.54 33.19
N ALA A 450 -46.70 12.32 33.54
CA ALA A 450 -46.93 11.90 34.91
C ALA A 450 -45.94 10.80 35.29
N PHE A 451 -44.92 11.15 36.08
CA PHE A 451 -44.00 10.20 36.68
C PHE A 451 -44.65 9.56 37.91
N ASP A 452 -44.50 8.26 38.00
CA ASP A 452 -44.91 7.43 39.12
C ASP A 452 -43.69 6.61 39.52
N VAL A 453 -43.04 7.05 40.61
CA VAL A 453 -41.82 6.46 41.15
C VAL A 453 -42.21 5.69 42.39
N ASN A 454 -41.92 4.39 42.40
CA ASN A 454 -41.97 3.58 43.60
C ASN A 454 -40.54 3.53 44.15
N ASP A 455 -40.36 4.01 45.37
CA ASP A 455 -39.06 4.08 46.02
C ASP A 455 -39.21 3.74 47.50
N THR A 456 -38.31 2.91 48.03
CA THR A 456 -38.40 2.44 49.41
C THR A 456 -37.67 3.34 50.40
N GLN A 457 -36.86 4.27 49.90
CA GLN A 457 -36.17 5.31 50.66
C GLN A 457 -36.24 6.57 49.81
N VAL A 458 -36.69 7.68 50.38
CA VAL A 458 -36.83 8.93 49.64
C VAL A 458 -35.90 10.00 50.22
N GLU A 459 -34.97 10.49 49.40
CA GLU A 459 -33.93 11.43 49.82
C GLU A 459 -34.26 12.88 49.43
N GLN A 460 -34.64 13.71 50.42
CA GLN A 460 -34.91 15.14 50.21
C GLN A 460 -34.02 16.09 51.05
N SER A 461 -33.05 15.59 51.81
CA SER A 461 -32.39 16.35 52.89
C SER A 461 -31.45 17.48 52.40
N SER A 462 -31.01 17.46 51.14
CA SER A 462 -30.07 18.45 50.59
C SER A 462 -30.67 19.84 50.38
N GLU A 463 -29.98 20.93 50.74
CA GLU A 463 -30.47 22.32 50.53
C GLU A 463 -30.47 22.76 49.06
N THR A 464 -29.78 22.02 48.19
CA THR A 464 -29.64 22.30 46.76
C THR A 464 -30.58 21.42 45.94
N PRO A 465 -31.45 21.99 45.06
CA PRO A 465 -32.51 21.24 44.37
C PRO A 465 -32.06 20.06 43.51
N TRP A 466 -30.80 20.03 43.07
CA TRP A 466 -30.23 18.97 42.22
C TRP A 466 -29.51 17.86 43.00
N ASP A 467 -29.50 17.92 44.33
CA ASP A 467 -28.74 17.04 45.23
C ASP A 467 -29.66 16.10 46.07
N GLY A 468 -30.85 15.77 45.56
CA GLY A 468 -31.79 14.81 46.15
C GLY A 468 -32.62 14.10 45.06
N ASP A 469 -33.59 13.28 45.46
CA ASP A 469 -34.42 12.53 44.52
C ASP A 469 -35.23 13.47 43.64
N SER A 470 -35.22 13.15 42.34
CA SER A 470 -35.85 13.99 41.35
C SER A 470 -36.22 13.22 40.09
N VAL A 471 -37.18 13.79 39.37
CA VAL A 471 -37.50 13.38 38.01
C VAL A 471 -37.30 14.55 37.07
N SER A 472 -36.87 14.27 35.85
CA SER A 472 -36.80 15.28 34.81
C SER A 472 -37.16 14.77 33.42
N ILE A 473 -37.57 15.72 32.59
CA ILE A 473 -37.82 15.53 31.17
C ILE A 473 -36.88 16.46 30.44
N VAL A 474 -36.12 15.92 29.49
CA VAL A 474 -35.24 16.73 28.64
C VAL A 474 -35.71 16.66 27.21
N ILE A 475 -36.03 17.81 26.62
CA ILE A 475 -36.54 17.92 25.25
C ILE A 475 -35.49 18.62 24.40
N ASP A 476 -35.17 18.03 23.25
CA ASP A 476 -34.32 18.65 22.23
C ASP A 476 -35.20 19.24 21.12
N TYR A 477 -35.24 20.58 21.06
CA TYR A 477 -35.97 21.34 20.05
C TYR A 477 -35.15 21.58 18.77
N GLY A 478 -33.96 21.01 18.68
CA GLY A 478 -33.05 21.06 17.53
C GLY A 478 -32.08 22.25 17.56
N ASP A 479 -32.54 23.45 17.92
CA ASP A 479 -31.68 24.64 18.11
C ASP A 479 -31.19 24.78 19.56
N HIS A 480 -31.93 24.23 20.51
CA HIS A 480 -31.57 24.16 21.92
C HIS A 480 -32.19 22.93 22.60
N VAL A 481 -31.68 22.62 23.80
CA VAL A 481 -32.15 21.54 24.65
C VAL A 481 -32.64 22.15 25.95
N GLN A 482 -33.86 21.79 26.37
CA GLN A 482 -34.52 22.28 27.57
C GLN A 482 -34.82 21.13 28.54
N GLU A 483 -34.39 21.29 29.80
CA GLU A 483 -34.72 20.36 30.88
C GLU A 483 -35.86 20.92 31.75
N TYR A 484 -36.81 20.06 32.09
CA TYR A 484 -37.88 20.30 33.05
C TYR A 484 -37.69 19.33 34.21
N ARG A 485 -37.24 19.83 35.37
CA ARG A 485 -36.91 19.00 36.53
C ARG A 485 -37.78 19.34 37.73
N HIS A 486 -38.18 18.31 38.47
CA HIS A 486 -38.84 18.44 39.77
C HIS A 486 -38.06 17.69 40.84
N SER A 487 -37.68 18.39 41.91
CA SER A 487 -37.11 17.80 43.11
C SER A 487 -38.14 17.79 44.23
N LEU A 488 -37.98 16.90 45.21
CA LEU A 488 -38.91 16.81 46.34
C LEU A 488 -38.93 18.06 47.24
N LYS A 489 -37.88 18.89 47.19
CA LYS A 489 -37.83 20.20 47.86
C LYS A 489 -38.45 21.35 47.07
N GLY A 490 -38.85 21.11 45.82
CA GLY A 490 -39.51 22.10 44.97
C GLY A 490 -38.95 22.14 43.54
N ILE A 491 -39.38 23.16 42.81
CA ILE A 491 -39.00 23.37 41.41
C ILE A 491 -37.63 24.05 41.34
N ASP A 492 -36.73 23.49 40.53
CA ASP A 492 -35.49 24.17 40.14
C ASP A 492 -35.79 25.10 38.96
N LEU A 493 -35.71 26.42 39.19
CA LEU A 493 -36.24 27.46 38.28
C LEU A 493 -35.16 28.07 37.37
N ALA A 494 -34.00 27.43 37.20
CA ALA A 494 -33.00 27.87 36.23
C ALA A 494 -32.20 26.68 35.69
N ASP A 495 -32.12 26.55 34.36
CA ASP A 495 -31.04 25.75 33.78
C ASP A 495 -29.68 26.36 34.22
N ARG A 496 -28.57 25.61 34.15
CA ARG A 496 -27.23 26.12 34.49
C ARG A 496 -26.79 27.36 33.66
N ARG A 497 -27.59 27.80 32.68
CA ARG A 497 -27.37 28.96 31.80
C ARG A 497 -28.30 30.15 32.13
N GLY A 498 -29.14 30.06 33.15
CA GLY A 498 -29.92 31.18 33.69
C GLY A 498 -31.15 31.56 32.86
N GLN A 499 -31.73 30.63 32.08
CA GLN A 499 -33.02 30.88 31.42
C GLN A 499 -34.20 30.68 32.39
N PRO A 500 -35.23 31.57 32.35
CA PRO A 500 -36.41 31.41 33.17
C PRO A 500 -37.20 30.16 32.75
N PRO A 501 -37.89 29.50 33.68
CA PRO A 501 -38.53 28.22 33.42
C PRO A 501 -39.76 28.38 32.51
N GLY A 502 -39.96 27.41 31.61
CA GLY A 502 -41.29 27.14 31.08
C GLY A 502 -42.21 26.74 32.22
N TYR A 503 -43.39 27.34 32.31
CA TYR A 503 -44.33 27.09 33.40
C TYR A 503 -44.80 25.63 33.43
N SER A 504 -44.55 24.93 34.54
CA SER A 504 -45.17 23.66 34.88
C SER A 504 -45.86 23.74 36.24
N VAL A 505 -47.05 23.16 36.35
CA VAL A 505 -47.74 22.92 37.64
C VAL A 505 -47.26 21.55 38.13
N HIS A 506 -47.03 21.38 39.43
CA HIS A 506 -46.63 20.09 40.02
C HIS A 506 -47.27 19.95 41.40
N LYS A 507 -47.58 18.72 41.81
CA LYS A 507 -48.03 18.41 43.16
C LYS A 507 -47.60 16.99 43.52
N LEU A 508 -47.10 16.83 44.74
CA LEU A 508 -46.54 15.58 45.27
C LEU A 508 -47.58 14.94 46.20
N LYS A 509 -47.68 13.61 46.16
CA LYS A 509 -48.35 12.82 47.20
C LYS A 509 -47.41 11.69 47.62
N GLY A 510 -46.87 11.78 48.83
CA GLY A 510 -46.23 10.66 49.51
C GLY A 510 -47.19 10.10 50.56
N SER A 511 -47.18 8.79 50.70
CA SER A 511 -47.47 8.16 52.01
C SER A 511 -46.13 7.99 52.72
N SER A 512 -46.05 8.43 53.98
CA SER A 512 -44.87 8.43 54.86
C SER A 512 -44.02 9.71 54.80
N SER A 513 -43.23 9.94 55.85
CA SER A 513 -42.49 11.17 56.12
C SER A 513 -41.27 11.25 55.22
N PHE A 514 -41.28 12.20 54.29
CA PHE A 514 -40.20 12.42 53.33
C PHE A 514 -38.80 12.71 53.95
N ASP A 515 -38.63 12.69 55.28
CA ASP A 515 -37.45 13.13 56.02
C ASP A 515 -36.93 12.17 57.11
N ASP A 516 -37.42 10.92 57.18
CA ASP A 516 -36.95 9.92 58.16
C ASP A 516 -36.44 8.63 57.50
N PRO A 517 -35.12 8.39 57.38
CA PRO A 517 -34.55 7.19 56.77
C PRO A 517 -34.81 5.88 57.55
N SER A 518 -35.67 5.91 58.58
CA SER A 518 -36.10 4.74 59.35
C SER A 518 -37.55 4.31 59.09
N ASP A 519 -38.32 5.05 58.29
CA ASP A 519 -39.60 4.58 57.77
C ASP A 519 -39.44 3.94 56.36
N ILE A 520 -40.53 3.34 55.86
CA ILE A 520 -40.57 2.79 54.50
C ILE A 520 -41.39 3.76 53.67
N ASP A 521 -40.70 4.45 52.77
CA ASP A 521 -41.34 5.24 51.74
C ASP A 521 -41.96 4.31 50.68
N LEU A 522 -42.99 4.80 50.00
CA LEU A 522 -43.62 4.08 48.88
C LEU A 522 -43.43 4.84 47.55
N GLY A 523 -42.48 5.78 47.54
CA GLY A 523 -42.16 6.67 46.43
C GLY A 523 -43.09 7.88 46.29
N TYR A 524 -43.11 8.45 45.09
CA TYR A 524 -43.73 9.75 44.81
C TYR A 524 -44.24 9.87 43.37
N THR A 525 -45.24 10.73 43.18
CA THR A 525 -45.82 11.06 41.87
C THR A 525 -45.54 12.52 41.52
N VAL A 526 -45.09 12.78 40.29
CA VAL A 526 -44.92 14.15 39.75
C VAL A 526 -45.60 14.26 38.40
N GLU A 527 -46.46 15.26 38.26
CA GLU A 527 -47.10 15.59 36.99
C GLU A 527 -46.53 16.88 36.42
N PHE A 528 -46.12 16.88 35.16
CA PHE A 528 -45.65 18.02 34.38
C PHE A 528 -46.75 18.46 33.41
N ARG A 529 -46.89 19.77 33.23
CA ARG A 529 -47.58 20.41 32.10
C ARG A 529 -46.59 21.35 31.42
N ILE A 530 -46.13 21.00 30.23
CA ILE A 530 -45.02 21.64 29.51
C ILE A 530 -45.57 22.31 28.24
N PRO A 531 -45.43 23.64 28.08
CA PRO A 531 -45.89 24.32 26.87
C PRO A 531 -45.05 23.94 25.66
N TRP A 532 -45.67 23.86 24.49
CA TRP A 532 -44.97 23.60 23.25
C TRP A 532 -44.16 24.81 22.77
N GLU A 533 -42.87 24.62 22.48
CA GLU A 533 -42.03 25.60 21.77
C GLU A 533 -42.01 25.39 20.24
N LEU A 534 -42.34 24.18 19.80
CA LEU A 534 -42.54 23.80 18.40
C LEU A 534 -43.98 23.36 18.19
N SER A 535 -44.54 23.61 17.01
CA SER A 535 -45.89 23.14 16.69
C SER A 535 -45.94 21.61 16.74
N PRO A 536 -46.77 20.98 17.60
CA PRO A 536 -46.85 19.54 17.69
C PRO A 536 -47.43 18.97 16.38
N VAL A 537 -46.69 18.04 15.76
CA VAL A 537 -47.13 17.34 14.54
C VAL A 537 -47.20 15.85 14.82
N ILE A 538 -48.40 15.29 14.63
CA ILE A 538 -48.66 13.85 14.77
C ILE A 538 -47.71 13.04 13.89
N GLY A 539 -47.21 11.93 14.41
CA GLY A 539 -46.29 11.03 13.70
C GLY A 539 -44.85 11.54 13.61
N THR A 540 -44.55 12.74 14.08
CA THR A 540 -43.18 13.29 14.08
C THR A 540 -42.45 12.84 15.36
N PRO A 541 -41.30 12.17 15.25
CA PRO A 541 -40.48 11.84 16.41
C PRO A 541 -39.94 13.11 17.08
N ILE A 542 -40.07 13.18 18.40
CA ILE A 542 -39.52 14.24 19.24
C ILE A 542 -38.39 13.62 20.06
N ASN A 543 -37.19 14.17 19.93
CA ASN A 543 -36.05 13.78 20.76
C ASN A 543 -36.32 14.18 22.21
N ILE A 544 -36.49 13.18 23.08
CA ILE A 544 -36.82 13.37 24.49
C ILE A 544 -36.10 12.35 25.35
N ASP A 545 -35.68 12.78 26.53
CA ASP A 545 -35.15 11.92 27.57
C ASP A 545 -35.98 12.01 28.85
N LEU A 546 -36.16 10.87 29.52
CA LEU A 546 -36.95 10.71 30.74
C LEU A 546 -36.01 10.21 31.83
N VAL A 547 -35.90 11.00 32.89
CA VAL A 547 -34.87 10.80 33.92
C VAL A 547 -35.54 10.63 35.28
N SER A 548 -35.09 9.61 36.00
CA SER A 548 -35.32 9.44 37.44
C SER A 548 -33.96 9.38 38.11
N VAL A 549 -33.81 10.14 39.18
CA VAL A 549 -32.59 10.19 40.01
C VAL A 549 -32.96 9.67 41.39
N ASP A 550 -32.29 8.59 41.79
CA ASP A 550 -32.28 8.01 43.13
C ASP A 550 -30.95 8.43 43.81
N HIS A 551 -31.06 9.10 44.96
CA HIS A 551 -29.95 9.68 45.74
C HIS A 551 -29.71 9.00 47.10
N ASP A 552 -30.32 7.84 47.35
CA ASP A 552 -30.31 7.14 48.65
C ASP A 552 -28.93 6.93 49.28
N ARG A 553 -27.90 6.79 48.45
CA ARG A 553 -26.55 6.40 48.88
C ARG A 553 -25.69 7.59 49.32
N ASN A 554 -26.21 8.82 49.34
CA ASN A 554 -25.44 10.02 49.70
C ASN A 554 -26.31 11.14 50.34
N PRO A 555 -27.01 10.85 51.45
CA PRO A 555 -27.90 11.81 52.11
C PRO A 555 -27.19 13.11 52.48
N GLY A 556 -27.70 14.25 52.00
CA GLY A 556 -27.20 15.60 52.28
C GLY A 556 -25.87 16.00 51.61
N GLY A 557 -25.33 15.16 50.73
CA GLY A 557 -24.08 15.42 49.98
C GLY A 557 -24.31 16.19 48.67
N LYS A 558 -23.23 16.65 48.04
CA LYS A 558 -23.29 17.26 46.69
C LYS A 558 -23.26 16.18 45.61
N PHE A 559 -24.01 16.37 44.52
CA PHE A 559 -24.16 15.46 43.38
C PHE A 559 -22.84 15.16 42.64
N ASN A 560 -21.81 15.99 42.81
CA ASN A 560 -20.51 15.85 42.17
C ASN A 560 -19.38 15.39 43.11
N ASP A 561 -19.70 14.92 44.32
CA ASP A 561 -18.69 14.43 45.25
C ASP A 561 -18.19 13.03 44.85
N ALA A 562 -16.90 12.78 45.03
CA ALA A 562 -16.22 11.56 44.57
C ALA A 562 -16.58 10.31 45.40
N ALA A 563 -17.38 10.47 46.46
CA ALA A 563 -17.89 9.41 47.31
C ALA A 563 -19.28 8.87 46.87
N THR A 564 -19.89 9.45 45.83
CA THR A 564 -21.24 9.06 45.36
C THR A 564 -21.18 7.89 44.37
N PHE A 565 -21.70 6.72 44.76
CA PHE A 565 -21.89 5.57 43.85
C PHE A 565 -23.26 5.68 43.16
N PHE A 566 -23.26 6.08 41.89
CA PHE A 566 -24.47 6.39 41.13
C PHE A 566 -25.27 5.16 40.68
N SER A 567 -26.58 5.20 40.89
CA SER A 567 -27.59 4.52 40.06
C SER A 567 -28.25 5.57 39.17
N LYS A 568 -27.54 6.07 38.15
CA LYS A 568 -28.08 7.05 37.19
C LYS A 568 -28.59 6.31 35.97
N LEU A 569 -29.84 6.54 35.56
CA LEU A 569 -30.39 5.87 34.39
C LEU A 569 -30.33 6.70 33.09
N SER A 570 -29.87 7.96 33.13
CA SER A 570 -29.70 8.72 31.88
C SER A 570 -28.82 9.97 31.92
N TRP A 571 -27.75 9.99 32.70
CA TRP A 571 -26.78 11.08 32.54
C TRP A 571 -25.36 10.57 32.72
N ASP A 572 -24.59 10.60 31.64
CA ASP A 572 -23.16 10.41 31.71
C ASP A 572 -22.55 11.59 32.48
N ALA A 573 -21.51 11.28 33.24
CA ALA A 573 -20.90 12.23 34.17
C ALA A 573 -20.20 13.42 33.49
N ASP A 574 -20.32 13.59 32.16
CA ASP A 574 -19.62 14.59 31.35
C ASP A 574 -20.42 15.87 31.09
N GLN A 575 -21.61 16.00 31.70
CA GLN A 575 -22.51 17.15 31.62
C GLN A 575 -23.25 17.32 30.29
N ASN A 576 -23.21 16.34 29.39
CA ASN A 576 -23.92 16.41 28.12
C ASN A 576 -25.29 15.74 28.23
N VAL A 577 -26.36 16.35 27.70
CA VAL A 577 -27.65 15.67 27.60
C VAL A 577 -27.65 14.92 26.27
N ASP A 578 -27.53 13.60 26.31
CA ASP A 578 -27.66 12.76 25.12
C ASP A 578 -29.12 12.35 24.90
N THR A 579 -29.86 13.18 24.16
CA THR A 579 -31.18 12.78 23.62
C THR A 579 -31.04 11.94 22.34
N ALA A 580 -29.82 11.69 21.84
CA ALA A 580 -29.64 10.92 20.62
C ALA A 580 -30.12 9.49 20.84
N GLN A 581 -31.01 9.05 19.95
CA GLN A 581 -31.66 7.73 19.99
C GLN A 581 -32.80 7.55 21.01
N ARG A 582 -33.20 8.59 21.78
CA ARG A 582 -34.41 8.56 22.61
C ARG A 582 -35.47 9.48 22.04
N GLN A 583 -36.61 8.90 21.64
CA GLN A 583 -37.67 9.65 20.97
C GLN A 583 -39.06 9.22 21.47
N ILE A 584 -40.02 10.14 21.44
CA ILE A 584 -41.46 9.84 21.52
C ILE A 584 -42.13 10.26 20.22
N VAL A 585 -43.31 9.69 19.93
CA VAL A 585 -44.13 10.11 18.80
C VAL A 585 -45.49 10.61 19.29
N LEU A 586 -45.95 11.74 18.77
CA LEU A 586 -47.29 12.26 19.05
C LEU A 586 -48.35 11.49 18.25
N SER A 587 -49.42 11.05 18.91
CA SER A 587 -50.53 10.33 18.28
C SER A 587 -51.89 10.96 18.62
N ASN A 588 -52.92 10.71 17.80
CA ASN A 588 -54.29 11.13 18.09
C ASN A 588 -54.99 10.20 19.12
N GLU A 589 -56.03 10.72 19.79
CA GLU A 589 -56.98 9.89 20.54
C GLU A 589 -57.85 9.12 19.54
N CYS A 590 -57.76 7.80 19.52
CA CYS A 590 -58.54 6.96 18.62
C CYS A 590 -59.79 6.46 19.33
N GLU A 591 -60.98 6.98 18.99
CA GLU A 591 -62.25 6.56 19.62
C GLU A 591 -62.59 5.10 19.29
N SER A 592 -62.37 4.65 18.06
CA SER A 592 -62.48 3.26 17.60
C SER A 592 -61.66 3.06 16.31
N ALA A 593 -61.24 1.82 16.03
CA ALA A 593 -60.71 1.45 14.73
C ALA A 593 -61.09 0.02 14.38
N TYR A 594 -61.23 -0.27 13.09
CA TYR A 594 -61.56 -1.60 12.57
C TYR A 594 -60.64 -2.00 11.43
N PHE A 595 -60.36 -3.29 11.28
CA PHE A 595 -59.50 -3.80 10.21
C PHE A 595 -60.11 -3.53 8.82
N VAL A 596 -59.27 -3.07 7.90
CA VAL A 596 -59.59 -2.88 6.48
C VAL A 596 -58.85 -3.91 5.62
N SER A 597 -57.62 -4.26 6.00
CA SER A 597 -56.79 -5.24 5.31
C SER A 597 -55.82 -5.92 6.30
N PRO A 598 -55.47 -7.20 6.12
CA PRO A 598 -56.11 -8.17 5.22
C PRO A 598 -57.59 -8.38 5.57
N GLN A 599 -58.36 -8.99 4.66
CA GLN A 599 -59.67 -9.51 5.02
C GLN A 599 -59.51 -10.77 5.85
N GLY A 600 -60.07 -10.77 7.06
CA GLY A 600 -60.15 -11.92 7.95
C GLY A 600 -61.59 -12.25 8.32
N THR A 601 -61.76 -12.98 9.41
CA THR A 601 -63.08 -13.34 9.94
C THR A 601 -63.12 -13.20 11.46
N GLU A 602 -64.27 -12.85 12.02
CA GLU A 602 -64.47 -12.87 13.48
C GLU A 602 -64.57 -14.30 14.04
N HIS A 603 -64.63 -15.33 13.19
CA HIS A 603 -64.85 -16.71 13.59
C HIS A 603 -63.62 -17.59 13.32
N ARG A 604 -62.93 -18.01 14.40
CA ARG A 604 -61.72 -18.86 14.35
C ARG A 604 -61.80 -20.03 13.35
N HIS A 605 -62.89 -20.81 13.37
CA HIS A 605 -63.03 -21.99 12.51
C HIS A 605 -63.07 -21.70 10.99
N LEU A 606 -63.24 -20.44 10.59
CA LEU A 606 -63.23 -20.00 9.21
C LEU A 606 -61.89 -19.36 8.78
N ALA A 607 -60.91 -19.26 9.69
CA ALA A 607 -59.61 -18.63 9.44
C ALA A 607 -58.88 -19.22 8.22
N SER A 608 -58.98 -20.54 8.02
CA SER A 608 -58.36 -21.26 6.89
C SER A 608 -58.82 -20.83 5.49
N ASN A 609 -59.93 -20.08 5.40
CA ASN A 609 -60.41 -19.48 4.15
C ASN A 609 -59.71 -18.15 3.81
N PHE A 610 -59.05 -17.53 4.78
CA PHE A 610 -58.38 -16.24 4.67
C PHE A 610 -56.87 -16.45 4.82
N ARG A 611 -56.28 -17.06 3.79
CA ARG A 611 -54.85 -17.39 3.77
C ARG A 611 -54.01 -16.20 3.36
N VAL A 612 -52.96 -15.96 4.12
CA VAL A 612 -52.07 -14.81 3.92
C VAL A 612 -50.61 -15.27 3.99
N PRO A 613 -49.73 -14.68 3.19
CA PRO A 613 -48.30 -14.96 3.26
C PRO A 613 -47.70 -14.45 4.58
N ASP A 614 -46.45 -14.84 4.84
CA ASP A 614 -45.70 -14.53 6.05
C ASP A 614 -45.61 -13.04 6.41
N THR A 615 -45.81 -12.15 5.43
CA THR A 615 -45.81 -10.70 5.59
C THR A 615 -46.95 -10.09 4.82
N ILE A 616 -47.74 -9.24 5.48
CA ILE A 616 -48.86 -8.54 4.85
C ILE A 616 -48.99 -7.11 5.33
N PRO A 617 -49.51 -6.20 4.48
CA PRO A 617 -49.91 -4.88 4.93
C PRO A 617 -51.16 -5.00 5.79
N ILE A 618 -51.03 -4.62 7.07
CA ILE A 618 -52.17 -4.53 7.99
C ILE A 618 -52.65 -3.08 7.98
N SER A 619 -53.94 -2.88 7.73
CA SER A 619 -54.58 -1.57 7.66
C SER A 619 -55.87 -1.57 8.46
N TRP A 620 -56.17 -0.44 9.09
CA TRP A 620 -57.43 -0.14 9.75
C TRP A 620 -57.87 1.29 9.44
N GLU A 621 -59.15 1.57 9.70
CA GLU A 621 -59.72 2.91 9.63
C GLU A 621 -60.13 3.39 11.04
N PRO A 622 -59.81 4.64 11.42
CA PRO A 622 -59.09 5.65 10.63
C PRO A 622 -57.58 5.39 10.57
N ALA A 623 -56.94 5.77 9.45
CA ALA A 623 -55.58 5.35 9.11
C ALA A 623 -54.47 6.11 9.87
N ASP A 624 -54.78 7.28 10.42
CA ASP A 624 -53.88 8.13 11.20
C ASP A 624 -53.75 7.68 12.67
N CYS A 625 -54.39 6.58 13.04
CA CYS A 625 -54.34 6.00 14.36
C CYS A 625 -53.20 4.98 14.48
N PRO A 626 -52.13 5.25 15.25
CA PRO A 626 -51.16 4.21 15.56
C PRO A 626 -51.79 3.19 16.52
N MET A 627 -51.63 1.91 16.20
CA MET A 627 -52.18 0.79 16.98
C MET A 627 -51.08 -0.16 17.44
N ILE A 628 -51.36 -0.89 18.52
CA ILE A 628 -50.57 -2.07 18.90
C ILE A 628 -51.19 -3.27 18.19
N VAL A 629 -50.42 -3.98 17.37
CA VAL A 629 -50.86 -5.22 16.71
C VAL A 629 -50.30 -6.40 17.49
N GLN A 630 -51.18 -7.22 18.04
CA GLN A 630 -50.80 -8.44 18.76
C GLN A 630 -51.20 -9.68 17.97
N LEU A 631 -50.28 -10.64 17.89
CA LEU A 631 -50.48 -11.92 17.26
C LEU A 631 -50.64 -13.00 18.34
N TYR A 632 -51.67 -13.82 18.17
CA TYR A 632 -51.99 -14.90 19.08
C TYR A 632 -52.10 -16.21 18.31
N GLN A 633 -51.47 -17.26 18.86
CA GLN A 633 -51.66 -18.64 18.43
C GLN A 633 -52.03 -19.48 19.66
N ASP A 634 -53.07 -20.30 19.54
CA ASP A 634 -53.60 -21.11 20.65
C ASP A 634 -53.80 -20.33 21.97
N ASN A 635 -54.34 -19.11 21.84
CA ASN A 635 -54.59 -18.16 22.94
C ASN A 635 -53.33 -17.69 23.69
N LYS A 636 -52.13 -17.85 23.12
CA LYS A 636 -50.88 -17.30 23.64
C LYS A 636 -50.41 -16.16 22.74
N LEU A 637 -50.02 -15.04 23.36
CA LEU A 637 -49.38 -13.93 22.67
C LEU A 637 -48.02 -14.43 22.15
N THR A 638 -47.84 -14.44 20.84
CA THR A 638 -46.61 -14.86 20.18
C THR A 638 -45.73 -13.66 19.86
N HIS A 639 -46.35 -12.56 19.40
CA HIS A 639 -45.63 -11.34 19.06
C HIS A 639 -46.52 -10.10 19.25
N GLN A 640 -45.89 -8.95 19.50
CA GLN A 640 -46.55 -7.65 19.60
C GLN A 640 -45.74 -6.58 18.89
N TYR A 641 -46.39 -5.88 17.98
CA TYR A 641 -45.89 -4.65 17.36
C TYR A 641 -46.54 -3.45 18.04
N SER A 642 -45.78 -2.40 18.36
CA SER A 642 -46.31 -1.20 19.02
C SER A 642 -46.28 0.00 18.08
N SER A 643 -47.26 0.89 18.19
CA SER A 643 -47.37 2.12 17.38
C SER A 643 -47.29 1.89 15.86
N VAL A 644 -47.85 0.77 15.39
CA VAL A 644 -47.97 0.42 13.97
C VAL A 644 -48.90 1.42 13.31
N MET A 645 -48.55 1.95 12.15
CA MET A 645 -49.44 2.77 11.33
C MET A 645 -50.26 1.92 10.37
N SER A 646 -51.46 2.38 10.03
CA SER A 646 -52.30 1.68 9.06
C SER A 646 -51.59 1.60 7.70
N GLY A 647 -51.53 0.40 7.12
CA GLY A 647 -50.84 0.11 5.87
C GLY A 647 -49.42 -0.44 6.03
N THR A 648 -48.89 -0.54 7.25
CA THR A 648 -47.57 -1.11 7.52
C THR A 648 -47.56 -2.62 7.25
N ASP A 649 -46.51 -3.08 6.57
CA ASP A 649 -46.22 -4.50 6.40
C ASP A 649 -45.79 -5.12 7.72
N VAL A 650 -46.56 -6.10 8.19
CA VAL A 650 -46.33 -6.80 9.46
C VAL A 650 -45.95 -8.24 9.17
N TYR A 651 -44.85 -8.71 9.78
CA TYR A 651 -44.38 -10.08 9.64
C TYR A 651 -45.16 -11.00 10.59
N ILE A 652 -46.20 -11.65 10.06
CA ILE A 652 -47.12 -12.45 10.87
C ILE A 652 -46.66 -13.90 11.07
N ALA A 653 -45.64 -14.35 10.35
CA ALA A 653 -45.09 -15.70 10.49
C ALA A 653 -44.33 -15.95 11.81
N GLU A 654 -44.02 -14.91 12.60
CA GLU A 654 -43.55 -15.11 13.98
C GLU A 654 -44.59 -15.77 14.89
N ALA A 655 -45.87 -15.73 14.52
CA ALA A 655 -46.90 -16.50 15.20
C ALA A 655 -46.85 -18.01 14.89
N GLY A 656 -46.10 -18.44 13.87
CA GLY A 656 -46.08 -19.81 13.36
C GLY A 656 -47.17 -20.06 12.30
N SER A 657 -46.94 -21.05 11.43
CA SER A 657 -47.92 -21.46 10.41
C SER A 657 -49.20 -22.01 11.06
N GLY A 658 -50.36 -21.58 10.58
CA GLY A 658 -51.67 -22.02 11.09
C GLY A 658 -52.64 -20.89 11.43
N GLU A 659 -53.69 -21.24 12.19
CA GLU A 659 -54.71 -20.30 12.66
C GLU A 659 -54.08 -19.25 13.57
N THR A 660 -54.20 -17.98 13.19
CA THR A 660 -53.65 -16.85 13.96
C THR A 660 -54.76 -15.83 14.23
N GLU A 661 -54.87 -15.42 15.49
CA GLU A 661 -55.71 -14.31 15.92
C GLU A 661 -54.87 -13.03 15.95
N ILE A 662 -55.34 -12.00 15.27
CA ILE A 662 -54.72 -10.68 15.24
C ILE A 662 -55.64 -9.71 15.97
N LYS A 663 -55.11 -9.06 17.00
CA LYS A 663 -55.81 -7.99 17.75
C LYS A 663 -55.11 -6.67 17.50
N ILE A 664 -55.90 -5.63 17.24
CA ILE A 664 -55.42 -4.26 17.34
C ILE A 664 -55.92 -3.63 18.63
N TRP A 665 -54.98 -2.98 19.32
CA TRP A 665 -55.25 -2.20 20.52
C TRP A 665 -54.85 -0.77 20.27
N LYS A 666 -55.52 0.15 20.96
CA LYS A 666 -55.16 1.56 20.91
C LYS A 666 -53.75 1.75 21.48
N SER A 667 -52.84 2.37 20.72
CA SER A 667 -51.48 2.64 21.21
C SER A 667 -51.52 3.47 22.49
N GLY A 668 -50.76 3.06 23.51
CA GLY A 668 -50.75 3.71 24.82
C GLY A 668 -52.00 3.48 25.69
N SER A 669 -52.94 2.61 25.31
CA SER A 669 -54.17 2.33 26.09
C SER A 669 -54.44 0.82 26.27
N TYR A 670 -55.26 0.47 27.26
CA TYR A 670 -55.72 -0.91 27.50
C TYR A 670 -56.96 -1.31 26.69
N LEU A 671 -57.49 -0.43 25.84
CA LEU A 671 -58.72 -0.68 25.08
C LEU A 671 -58.42 -1.41 23.76
N GLN A 672 -58.95 -2.63 23.61
CA GLN A 672 -58.94 -3.35 22.34
C GLN A 672 -59.83 -2.63 21.34
N ALA A 673 -59.31 -2.40 20.13
CA ALA A 673 -60.04 -1.73 19.06
C ALA A 673 -60.82 -2.74 18.18
N ASP A 674 -60.15 -3.80 17.73
CA ASP A 674 -60.75 -4.83 16.86
C ASP A 674 -59.97 -6.15 16.92
N THR A 675 -60.56 -7.25 16.42
CA THR A 675 -59.92 -8.57 16.31
C THR A 675 -60.34 -9.29 15.03
N MET A 676 -59.42 -10.04 14.44
CA MET A 676 -59.72 -10.93 13.32
C MET A 676 -58.92 -12.22 13.38
N TRP A 677 -59.45 -13.25 12.75
CA TRP A 677 -58.80 -14.54 12.53
C TRP A 677 -58.45 -14.74 11.06
N LEU A 678 -57.26 -15.25 10.81
CA LEU A 678 -56.76 -15.62 9.48
C LEU A 678 -55.78 -16.81 9.56
N TRP A 679 -55.37 -17.32 8.41
CA TRP A 679 -54.43 -18.44 8.32
C TRP A 679 -53.10 -18.01 7.74
N VAL A 680 -52.02 -18.13 8.51
CA VAL A 680 -50.66 -17.87 8.04
C VAL A 680 -50.13 -19.15 7.37
N GLU A 681 -49.62 -19.01 6.14
CA GLU A 681 -49.18 -20.15 5.31
C GLU A 681 -48.05 -20.98 5.92
#